data_AF-A0A7W1TIU8-F1
#
_entry.id   AF-A0A7W1TIU8-F1
#
_cell.length_a   1.000
_cell.length_b   1.000
_cell.length_c   1.000
_cell.angle_alpha   90.00
_cell.angle_beta   90.00
_cell.angle_gamma   90.00
#
_symmetry.space_group_name_H-M   'P 1'
#
loop_
_entity.id
_entity.type
_entity.pdbx_description
1 polymer ?
#
loop_
_entity_poly.entity_id
_entity_poly.type
_entity_poly.pdbx_seq_one_letter_code
_entity_poly.pdbx_strand_id
1 'polypeptide(L)'
;MRRLFCMVFVFALLLPWHSAAAAQPQLRAFWVDAFHPGIKSSAETDQLIHDAQRAGANTLIVQVRRRGDSYYRDSLEPIANDVQAGYDPLADLIGKAHSQGLRVHGWVASLPVWMDGYNQPDPNHVWYKHGYNAPGSDNWFTQTDAGARGDCDGPGHCGYFLDPGHPDAADYTVNTVVHLVKQYDLDGLHLDYIRYPTEHFGYNPTSVAHFQADTGRSDMPAYTDDQWTQWRRDQVTKLVKRIYLSMLAEKPAMQLSVAAITWGDGPTGGDFHTSAAYRRTLQDWDSWLSDHYIDWALPMNYEAEARSDQRVWYRDWVDWIHQHHGDGRVGIGIGAWLNTADGNMAQISYANAAGGLMGTALYSYSIPASTDRNAFLDQLHNQMWNSGAAPPVPPTKDHPQIGYILGQIIVNGRPHANTQIRLSSAGAADIFTTSDGSGVFGAVDLRPGTWTVSSDGMTDQRIGVAAGSVTHVVLSPSSATGLVAAAPNPAFGALWSRTDRPVAQGDTKRSWLWGPQAYATGSEAYAEAPGGQRTVQYWDKSRMEVTQPGADPNATWFVTNGLLVRELVSGQIQVGDHQTIQHTPSNQPIGGNANDTTLGPSYDDFTGIASLNKDHVSDRATGYPVIATIDAQGHTGSDKALEHYGIKQQLYSETLGHNIPNVFSDYLGQLPLDWIFVMGYPISEPFWTHYRVGDQVQDVMIQLFERRTLTYTPANPDGFLVEMGNVGQHYYRWRYNDAPWER
;
A
#
# COMPACT_ATOMS: atom_id res chain seq x y z
N MET A 1 -82.70 -14.40 32.71
CA MET A 1 -81.96 -15.48 32.04
C MET A 1 -82.14 -15.33 30.53
N ARG A 2 -81.04 -15.54 29.78
CA ARG A 2 -80.89 -15.54 28.30
C ARG A 2 -80.81 -14.18 27.59
N ARG A 3 -79.58 -13.93 27.11
CA ARG A 3 -79.12 -12.83 26.24
C ARG A 3 -79.55 -13.11 24.79
N LEU A 4 -80.04 -12.09 24.09
CA LEU A 4 -80.30 -12.11 22.66
C LEU A 4 -79.12 -11.43 21.94
N PHE A 5 -78.49 -12.14 21.00
CA PHE A 5 -77.38 -11.67 20.18
C PHE A 5 -77.94 -10.92 18.97
N CYS A 6 -77.61 -9.64 18.81
CA CYS A 6 -77.82 -8.89 17.56
C CYS A 6 -76.53 -8.95 16.73
N MET A 7 -76.64 -9.50 15.53
CA MET A 7 -75.58 -9.59 14.52
C MET A 7 -75.58 -8.28 13.71
N VAL A 8 -74.46 -7.54 13.73
CA VAL A 8 -74.24 -6.37 12.86
C VAL A 8 -73.32 -6.79 11.72
N PHE A 9 -73.82 -6.67 10.48
CA PHE A 9 -73.01 -6.84 9.27
C PHE A 9 -72.25 -5.54 8.98
N VAL A 10 -70.91 -5.61 8.95
CA VAL A 10 -70.03 -4.52 8.48
C VAL A 10 -69.61 -4.85 7.04
N PHE A 11 -70.02 -4.01 6.10
CA PHE A 11 -69.51 -4.00 4.72
C PHE A 11 -68.14 -3.33 4.70
N ALA A 12 -67.07 -4.09 4.44
CA ALA A 12 -65.74 -3.56 4.19
C ALA A 12 -65.58 -3.21 2.70
N LEU A 13 -65.41 -1.93 2.40
CA LEU A 13 -64.97 -1.43 1.09
C LEU A 13 -63.50 -1.79 0.88
N LEU A 14 -63.22 -2.75 -0.01
CA LEU A 14 -61.88 -3.05 -0.49
C LEU A 14 -61.53 -2.06 -1.63
N LEU A 15 -60.76 -1.02 -1.32
CA LEU A 15 -60.07 -0.23 -2.34
C LEU A 15 -58.80 -1.00 -2.76
N PRO A 16 -58.55 -1.20 -4.06
CA PRO A 16 -57.31 -1.84 -4.51
C PRO A 16 -56.13 -0.89 -4.29
N TRP A 17 -55.23 -1.25 -3.40
CA TRP A 17 -53.89 -0.67 -3.34
C TRP A 17 -53.18 -0.94 -4.68
N HIS A 18 -53.15 0.07 -5.54
CA HIS A 18 -52.19 0.12 -6.63
C HIS A 18 -50.84 0.46 -6.00
N SER A 19 -50.04 -0.54 -5.68
CA SER A 19 -48.60 -0.33 -5.50
C SER A 19 -48.07 0.16 -6.84
N ALA A 20 -47.75 1.45 -6.94
CA ALA A 20 -46.94 1.94 -8.05
C ALA A 20 -45.66 1.09 -8.06
N ALA A 21 -45.40 0.39 -9.18
CA ALA A 21 -44.16 -0.35 -9.33
C ALA A 21 -43.00 0.64 -9.12
N ALA A 22 -42.11 0.34 -8.17
CA ALA A 22 -40.93 1.17 -7.95
C ALA A 22 -40.14 1.28 -9.26
N ALA A 23 -39.71 2.49 -9.60
CA ALA A 23 -38.86 2.69 -10.78
C ALA A 23 -37.61 1.82 -10.65
N GLN A 24 -37.19 1.21 -11.77
CA GLN A 24 -35.94 0.45 -11.80
C GLN A 24 -34.76 1.37 -11.42
N PRO A 25 -33.79 0.89 -10.62
CA PRO A 25 -32.60 1.67 -10.32
C PRO A 25 -31.92 2.16 -11.60
N GLN A 26 -31.47 3.42 -11.60
CA GLN A 26 -30.86 4.06 -12.76
C GLN A 26 -29.84 5.10 -12.29
N LEU A 27 -28.64 5.04 -12.83
CA LEU A 27 -27.59 6.04 -12.61
C LEU A 27 -27.97 7.33 -13.31
N ARG A 28 -27.97 8.43 -12.56
CA ARG A 28 -28.24 9.79 -13.03
C ARG A 28 -27.18 10.69 -12.45
N ALA A 29 -26.07 10.76 -13.17
CA ALA A 29 -24.85 11.34 -12.62
C ALA A 29 -24.38 12.58 -13.36
N PHE A 30 -23.66 13.42 -12.63
CA PHE A 30 -22.80 14.44 -13.21
C PHE A 30 -21.35 14.15 -12.82
N TRP A 31 -20.44 14.29 -13.79
CA TRP A 31 -19.03 14.50 -13.46
C TRP A 31 -18.81 15.96 -13.10
N VAL A 32 -18.25 16.20 -11.93
CA VAL A 32 -17.92 17.53 -11.41
C VAL A 32 -16.42 17.69 -11.48
N ASP A 33 -15.95 18.38 -12.52
CA ASP A 33 -14.52 18.62 -12.73
C ASP A 33 -13.99 19.73 -11.80
N ALA A 34 -12.70 19.65 -11.49
CA ALA A 34 -12.01 20.64 -10.68
C ALA A 34 -11.32 21.73 -11.52
N PHE A 35 -11.59 21.81 -12.82
CA PHE A 35 -11.14 22.91 -13.68
C PHE A 35 -12.09 24.11 -13.57
N HIS A 36 -13.39 23.85 -13.37
CA HIS A 36 -14.44 24.86 -13.24
C HIS A 36 -14.91 25.05 -11.79
N PRO A 37 -15.73 26.08 -11.50
CA PRO A 37 -16.43 26.19 -10.22
C PRO A 37 -17.35 25.00 -9.99
N GLY A 38 -17.48 24.57 -8.74
CA GLY A 38 -18.38 23.50 -8.34
C GLY A 38 -18.17 23.04 -6.90
N ILE A 39 -16.92 22.96 -6.46
CA ILE A 39 -16.56 22.49 -5.11
C ILE A 39 -15.56 23.39 -4.39
N LYS A 40 -15.05 24.47 -5.00
CA LYS A 40 -13.87 25.19 -4.48
C LYS A 40 -14.19 26.10 -3.29
N SER A 41 -15.48 26.34 -3.04
CA SER A 41 -16.01 27.07 -1.89
C SER A 41 -17.37 26.49 -1.46
N SER A 42 -17.81 26.79 -0.23
CA SER A 42 -19.12 26.36 0.27
C SER A 42 -20.28 26.81 -0.63
N ALA A 43 -20.21 28.02 -1.19
CA ALA A 43 -21.27 28.57 -2.04
C ALA A 43 -21.35 27.86 -3.40
N GLU A 44 -20.20 27.46 -3.96
CA GLU A 44 -20.18 26.61 -5.15
C GLU A 44 -20.79 25.24 -4.86
N THR A 45 -20.43 24.63 -3.72
CA THR A 45 -21.02 23.35 -3.29
C THR A 45 -22.54 23.47 -3.13
N ASP A 46 -23.04 24.54 -2.52
CA ASP A 46 -24.48 24.77 -2.35
C ASP A 46 -25.19 24.83 -3.71
N GLN A 47 -24.62 25.55 -4.67
CA GLN A 47 -25.16 25.64 -6.02
C GLN A 47 -25.14 24.27 -6.74
N LEU A 48 -24.07 23.49 -6.58
CA LEU A 48 -23.96 22.14 -7.13
C LEU A 48 -25.06 21.22 -6.61
N ILE A 49 -25.30 21.21 -5.30
CA ILE A 49 -26.37 20.40 -4.72
C ILE A 49 -27.74 20.85 -5.23
N HIS A 50 -28.00 22.17 -5.29
CA HIS A 50 -29.24 22.71 -5.82
C HIS A 50 -29.48 22.32 -7.29
N ASP A 51 -28.47 22.42 -8.14
CA ASP A 51 -28.55 22.07 -9.55
C ASP A 51 -28.74 20.56 -9.76
N ALA A 52 -28.06 19.73 -8.98
CA ALA A 52 -28.21 18.28 -9.01
C ALA A 52 -29.65 17.85 -8.66
N GLN A 53 -30.23 18.46 -7.62
CA GLN A 53 -31.63 18.24 -7.25
C GLN A 53 -32.60 18.72 -8.33
N ARG A 54 -32.37 19.91 -8.89
CA ARG A 54 -33.18 20.47 -9.98
C ARG A 54 -33.24 19.56 -11.19
N ALA A 55 -32.10 18.96 -11.56
CA ALA A 55 -32.03 18.00 -12.66
C ALA A 55 -32.66 16.63 -12.34
N GLY A 56 -32.77 16.27 -11.06
CA GLY A 56 -33.14 14.91 -10.64
C GLY A 56 -31.98 13.91 -10.69
N ALA A 57 -30.74 14.39 -10.53
CA ALA A 57 -29.55 13.55 -10.37
C ALA A 57 -29.60 12.80 -9.03
N ASN A 58 -28.95 11.64 -8.96
CA ASN A 58 -28.82 10.83 -7.74
C ASN A 58 -27.36 10.56 -7.33
N THR A 59 -26.40 10.86 -8.20
CA THR A 59 -24.98 10.63 -7.95
C THR A 59 -24.14 11.79 -8.46
N LEU A 60 -23.14 12.21 -7.69
CA LEU A 60 -22.09 13.16 -8.08
C LEU A 60 -20.75 12.42 -8.16
N ILE A 61 -20.08 12.50 -9.31
CA ILE A 61 -18.75 11.93 -9.53
C ILE A 61 -17.75 13.08 -9.57
N VAL A 62 -17.03 13.31 -8.47
CA VAL A 62 -16.43 14.62 -8.18
C VAL A 62 -14.92 14.54 -8.20
N GLN A 63 -14.24 15.37 -8.98
CA GLN A 63 -12.78 15.35 -9.09
C GLN A 63 -12.12 15.80 -7.79
N VAL A 64 -11.68 14.85 -6.98
CA VAL A 64 -11.04 15.12 -5.67
C VAL A 64 -9.51 15.12 -5.75
N ARG A 65 -8.97 14.54 -6.83
CA ARG A 65 -7.55 14.63 -7.21
C ARG A 65 -7.46 14.99 -8.69
N ARG A 66 -6.83 16.11 -9.02
CA ARG A 66 -6.77 16.64 -10.40
C ARG A 66 -5.44 16.32 -11.07
N ARG A 67 -4.32 16.79 -10.52
CA ARG A 67 -2.97 16.60 -11.06
C ARG A 67 -1.97 16.67 -9.92
N GLY A 68 -1.85 15.59 -9.15
CA GLY A 68 -0.98 15.53 -7.97
C GLY A 68 -1.35 16.49 -6.82
N ASP A 69 -2.54 17.09 -6.90
CA ASP A 69 -3.11 18.03 -5.94
C ASP A 69 -4.49 17.54 -5.45
N SER A 70 -4.82 17.88 -4.21
CA SER A 70 -6.03 17.44 -3.52
C SER A 70 -7.07 18.54 -3.36
N TYR A 71 -8.34 18.16 -3.47
CA TYR A 71 -9.51 18.97 -3.12
C TYR A 71 -10.12 18.48 -1.80
N TYR A 72 -9.27 18.12 -0.86
CA TYR A 72 -9.60 17.59 0.47
C TYR A 72 -8.39 17.78 1.38
N ARG A 73 -8.57 18.01 2.68
CA ARG A 73 -7.46 18.47 3.54
C ARG A 73 -6.58 17.37 4.07
N ASP A 74 -7.19 16.29 4.54
CA ASP A 74 -6.46 15.12 5.02
C ASP A 74 -5.93 14.31 3.82
N SER A 75 -4.83 14.80 3.24
CA SER A 75 -4.24 14.28 2.02
C SER A 75 -2.73 14.06 2.18
N LEU A 76 -2.23 13.05 1.47
CA LEU A 76 -0.79 12.85 1.25
C LEU A 76 -0.23 13.82 0.20
N GLU A 77 -1.10 14.48 -0.55
CA GLU A 77 -0.76 15.43 -1.60
C GLU A 77 -1.10 16.87 -1.18
N PRO A 78 -0.37 17.88 -1.69
CA PRO A 78 -0.68 19.27 -1.44
C PRO A 78 -2.11 19.63 -1.86
N ILE A 79 -2.77 20.47 -1.06
CA ILE A 79 -4.08 21.02 -1.41
C ILE A 79 -3.93 21.94 -2.62
N ALA A 80 -4.87 21.85 -3.56
CA ALA A 80 -4.90 22.70 -4.74
C ALA A 80 -4.99 24.20 -4.37
N ASN A 81 -4.23 25.04 -5.07
CA ASN A 81 -4.07 26.46 -4.74
C ASN A 81 -5.31 27.33 -4.99
N ASP A 82 -6.29 26.80 -5.70
CA ASP A 82 -7.57 27.43 -6.02
C ASP A 82 -8.70 27.00 -5.07
N VAL A 83 -8.39 26.22 -4.03
CA VAL A 83 -9.31 25.92 -2.92
C VAL A 83 -9.33 27.09 -1.93
N GLN A 84 -10.52 27.48 -1.47
CA GLN A 84 -10.67 28.50 -0.45
C GLN A 84 -9.83 28.18 0.81
N ALA A 85 -9.04 29.15 1.30
CA ALA A 85 -8.26 28.96 2.52
C ALA A 85 -9.15 28.59 3.71
N GLY A 86 -8.73 27.64 4.54
CA GLY A 86 -9.53 27.18 5.68
C GLY A 86 -10.59 26.12 5.35
N TYR A 87 -10.85 25.86 4.07
CA TYR A 87 -11.97 25.03 3.62
C TYR A 87 -11.55 23.61 3.23
N ASP A 88 -12.44 22.64 3.48
CA ASP A 88 -12.34 21.25 3.03
C ASP A 88 -13.46 20.96 2.03
N PRO A 89 -13.19 21.02 0.71
CA PRO A 89 -14.20 20.83 -0.32
C PRO A 89 -14.94 19.50 -0.21
N LEU A 90 -14.21 18.40 -0.01
CA LEU A 90 -14.79 17.07 -0.04
C LEU A 90 -15.65 16.80 1.20
N ALA A 91 -15.19 17.19 2.39
CA ALA A 91 -15.97 17.02 3.61
C ALA A 91 -17.30 17.82 3.57
N ASP A 92 -17.25 19.08 3.10
CA ASP A 92 -18.45 19.91 2.94
C ASP A 92 -19.44 19.32 1.93
N LEU A 93 -18.91 18.86 0.79
CA LEU A 93 -19.71 18.24 -0.26
C LEU A 93 -20.40 16.97 0.21
N ILE A 94 -19.67 16.05 0.86
CA ILE A 94 -20.24 14.79 1.38
C ILE A 94 -21.38 15.10 2.35
N GLY A 95 -21.14 15.98 3.33
CA GLY A 95 -22.15 16.34 4.32
C GLY A 95 -23.42 16.91 3.68
N LYS A 96 -23.28 17.81 2.70
CA LYS A 96 -24.43 18.42 2.01
C LYS A 96 -25.12 17.45 1.06
N ALA A 97 -24.38 16.70 0.25
CA ALA A 97 -24.93 15.74 -0.71
C ALA A 97 -25.72 14.63 -0.02
N HIS A 98 -25.14 13.99 1.00
CA HIS A 98 -25.80 12.92 1.75
C HIS A 98 -27.07 13.40 2.44
N SER A 99 -27.09 14.64 2.96
CA SER A 99 -28.30 15.24 3.54
C SER A 99 -29.48 15.36 2.56
N GLN A 100 -29.17 15.36 1.26
CA GLN A 100 -30.14 15.43 0.17
C GLN A 100 -30.34 14.09 -0.56
N GLY A 101 -29.76 13.00 -0.04
CA GLY A 101 -29.86 11.66 -0.64
C GLY A 101 -29.04 11.47 -1.93
N LEU A 102 -28.09 12.37 -2.21
CA LEU A 102 -27.15 12.23 -3.32
C LEU A 102 -25.96 11.38 -2.89
N ARG A 103 -25.54 10.45 -3.75
CA ARG A 103 -24.28 9.70 -3.56
C ARG A 103 -23.09 10.49 -4.06
N VAL A 104 -21.94 10.33 -3.41
CA VAL A 104 -20.67 10.98 -3.78
C VAL A 104 -19.62 9.93 -4.11
N HIS A 105 -19.18 9.94 -5.37
CA HIS A 105 -18.06 9.14 -5.84
C HIS A 105 -16.83 10.03 -6.02
N GLY A 106 -15.74 9.72 -5.31
CA GLY A 106 -14.49 10.45 -5.43
C GLY A 106 -13.80 10.13 -6.74
N TRP A 107 -13.77 11.07 -7.68
CA TRP A 107 -13.06 10.95 -8.95
C TRP A 107 -11.59 11.34 -8.79
N VAL A 108 -10.73 10.37 -9.09
CA VAL A 108 -9.29 10.49 -9.03
C VAL A 108 -8.74 10.40 -10.45
N ALA A 109 -8.10 11.47 -10.94
CA ALA A 109 -7.22 11.37 -12.10
C ALA A 109 -5.95 10.64 -11.63
N SER A 110 -5.81 9.34 -11.94
CA SER A 110 -4.88 8.44 -11.24
C SER A 110 -3.40 8.70 -11.54
N LEU A 111 -3.03 8.80 -12.81
CA LEU A 111 -1.65 8.92 -13.26
C LEU A 111 -1.18 10.33 -13.68
N PRO A 112 -2.05 11.27 -14.13
CA PRO A 112 -1.63 12.62 -14.43
C PRO A 112 -1.11 13.34 -13.20
N VAL A 113 0.02 14.03 -13.33
CA VAL A 113 0.66 14.75 -12.22
C VAL A 113 0.78 16.24 -12.50
N TRP A 114 1.16 16.66 -13.70
CA TRP A 114 1.34 18.08 -13.98
C TRP A 114 1.13 18.37 -15.46
N MET A 115 1.07 19.65 -15.82
CA MET A 115 0.92 20.08 -17.20
C MET A 115 1.54 21.46 -17.39
N ASP A 116 2.20 21.66 -18.53
CA ASP A 116 2.69 22.98 -18.92
C ASP A 116 1.55 24.01 -18.99
N GLY A 117 1.86 25.27 -18.67
CA GLY A 117 0.88 26.36 -18.64
C GLY A 117 0.05 26.43 -17.37
N TYR A 118 0.14 25.45 -16.47
CA TYR A 118 -0.45 25.51 -15.14
C TYR A 118 0.46 26.31 -14.19
N ASN A 119 -0.14 26.85 -13.12
CA ASN A 119 0.64 27.44 -12.03
C ASN A 119 1.67 26.45 -11.51
N GLN A 120 2.81 26.96 -11.03
CA GLN A 120 3.81 26.12 -10.38
C GLN A 120 3.15 25.41 -9.20
N PRO A 121 3.28 24.08 -9.10
CA PRO A 121 2.69 23.33 -8.00
C PRO A 121 3.43 23.62 -6.70
N ASP A 122 2.87 23.16 -5.58
CA ASP A 122 3.54 23.24 -4.28
C ASP A 122 4.93 22.58 -4.32
N PRO A 123 5.96 23.11 -3.62
CA PRO A 123 7.30 22.49 -3.60
C PRO A 123 7.33 21.03 -3.13
N ASN A 124 6.34 20.59 -2.33
CA ASN A 124 6.20 19.20 -1.87
C ASN A 124 5.48 18.28 -2.87
N HIS A 125 5.08 18.81 -4.02
CA HIS A 125 4.36 18.07 -5.04
C HIS A 125 5.23 16.99 -5.70
N VAL A 126 4.60 15.87 -6.09
CA VAL A 126 5.29 14.70 -6.67
C VAL A 126 6.08 15.02 -7.95
N TRP A 127 5.68 16.06 -8.69
CA TRP A 127 6.45 16.63 -9.80
C TRP A 127 7.90 16.98 -9.42
N TYR A 128 8.13 17.61 -8.27
CA TYR A 128 9.48 18.01 -7.85
C TYR A 128 10.24 16.91 -7.14
N LYS A 129 9.53 16.08 -6.36
CA LYS A 129 10.14 14.99 -5.61
C LYS A 129 10.62 13.84 -6.50
N HIS A 130 9.85 13.53 -7.54
CA HIS A 130 10.05 12.32 -8.34
C HIS A 130 10.03 12.55 -9.86
N GLY A 131 10.16 13.81 -10.30
CA GLY A 131 10.16 14.18 -11.72
C GLY A 131 11.38 13.65 -12.49
N TYR A 132 11.44 13.99 -13.79
CA TYR A 132 12.47 13.51 -14.72
C TYR A 132 13.94 13.84 -14.40
N ASN A 133 14.19 14.66 -13.37
CA ASN A 133 15.54 15.00 -12.91
C ASN A 133 15.93 14.22 -11.65
N ALA A 134 15.02 13.45 -11.05
CA ALA A 134 15.33 12.56 -9.94
C ALA A 134 16.24 11.41 -10.41
N PRO A 135 17.20 10.97 -9.58
CA PRO A 135 18.16 9.94 -9.96
C PRO A 135 17.54 8.53 -9.95
N GLY A 136 17.93 7.69 -10.91
CA GLY A 136 17.60 6.26 -10.89
C GLY A 136 16.10 5.97 -10.75
N SER A 137 15.75 5.11 -9.79
CA SER A 137 14.36 4.73 -9.46
C SER A 137 13.56 5.82 -8.74
N ASP A 138 14.17 6.94 -8.35
CA ASP A 138 13.41 8.06 -7.80
C ASP A 138 12.65 8.84 -8.90
N ASN A 139 12.96 8.60 -10.18
CA ASN A 139 12.19 9.13 -11.30
C ASN A 139 11.01 8.22 -11.62
N TRP A 140 9.81 8.67 -11.26
CA TRP A 140 8.58 7.90 -11.39
C TRP A 140 7.81 8.15 -12.70
N PHE A 141 8.31 9.03 -13.56
CA PHE A 141 7.53 9.52 -14.71
C PHE A 141 7.75 8.67 -15.94
N THR A 142 6.67 8.47 -16.69
CA THR A 142 6.75 7.77 -17.96
C THR A 142 7.34 8.65 -19.06
N GLN A 143 7.90 8.01 -20.07
CA GLN A 143 8.43 8.64 -21.27
C GLN A 143 8.07 7.79 -22.50
N THR A 144 8.22 8.37 -23.69
CA THR A 144 7.98 7.64 -24.93
C THR A 144 9.14 6.70 -25.29
N ASP A 145 8.92 5.80 -26.25
CA ASP A 145 9.96 4.96 -26.88
C ASP A 145 11.11 5.78 -27.49
N ALA A 146 10.85 7.02 -27.88
CA ALA A 146 11.85 7.98 -28.36
C ALA A 146 12.52 8.81 -27.23
N GLY A 147 12.17 8.55 -25.96
CA GLY A 147 12.66 9.30 -24.80
C GLY A 147 12.03 10.68 -24.62
N ALA A 148 10.91 10.97 -25.30
CA ALA A 148 10.20 12.23 -25.13
C ALA A 148 9.47 12.26 -23.77
N ARG A 149 9.53 13.42 -23.12
CA ARG A 149 8.91 13.67 -21.80
C ARG A 149 7.56 14.33 -22.00
N GLY A 150 6.54 13.76 -21.36
CA GLY A 150 5.16 14.25 -21.42
C GLY A 150 4.46 13.99 -22.75
N ASP A 151 3.13 14.04 -22.71
CA ASP A 151 2.23 13.96 -23.86
C ASP A 151 1.91 15.39 -24.33
N CYS A 152 2.41 15.77 -25.50
CA CYS A 152 2.45 17.16 -25.95
C CYS A 152 1.59 17.39 -27.19
N ASP A 153 0.56 18.23 -27.07
CA ASP A 153 -0.28 18.67 -28.20
C ASP A 153 0.29 19.93 -28.89
N GLY A 154 1.37 20.51 -28.35
CA GLY A 154 2.06 21.67 -28.89
C GLY A 154 3.17 22.19 -27.96
N PRO A 155 3.99 23.16 -28.41
CA PRO A 155 5.02 23.75 -27.57
C PRO A 155 4.44 24.37 -26.30
N GLY A 156 4.93 23.94 -25.13
CA GLY A 156 4.45 24.43 -23.82
C GLY A 156 3.03 23.95 -23.46
N HIS A 157 2.59 22.83 -24.04
CA HIS A 157 1.32 22.17 -23.72
C HIS A 157 1.54 20.67 -23.60
N CYS A 158 2.43 20.29 -22.67
CA CYS A 158 2.73 18.90 -22.34
C CYS A 158 2.09 18.49 -21.02
N GLY A 159 1.40 17.34 -20.99
CA GLY A 159 0.95 16.68 -19.77
C GLY A 159 1.97 15.64 -19.29
N TYR A 160 2.16 15.53 -17.98
CA TYR A 160 3.14 14.63 -17.38
C TYR A 160 2.48 13.61 -16.46
N PHE A 161 2.93 12.36 -16.53
CA PHE A 161 2.24 11.21 -15.96
C PHE A 161 3.22 10.29 -15.23
N LEU A 162 2.75 9.68 -14.14
CA LEU A 162 3.42 8.56 -13.49
C LEU A 162 3.43 7.33 -14.41
N ASP A 163 4.47 6.52 -14.32
CA ASP A 163 4.54 5.24 -15.01
C ASP A 163 3.91 4.13 -14.15
N PRO A 164 2.78 3.52 -14.55
CA PRO A 164 2.16 2.43 -13.79
C PRO A 164 3.03 1.16 -13.75
N GLY A 165 4.03 1.02 -14.61
CA GLY A 165 5.02 -0.05 -14.55
C GLY A 165 6.19 0.23 -13.60
N HIS A 166 6.21 1.38 -12.92
CA HIS A 166 7.21 1.70 -11.91
C HIS A 166 6.67 1.32 -10.51
N PRO A 167 7.33 0.41 -9.75
CA PRO A 167 6.81 -0.07 -8.47
C PRO A 167 6.48 1.05 -7.47
N ASP A 168 7.41 1.97 -7.24
CA ASP A 168 7.20 3.06 -6.28
C ASP A 168 6.09 4.04 -6.72
N ALA A 169 5.90 4.24 -8.02
CA ALA A 169 4.82 5.09 -8.55
C ALA A 169 3.46 4.41 -8.40
N ALA A 170 3.41 3.08 -8.58
CA ALA A 170 2.23 2.28 -8.32
C ALA A 170 1.87 2.28 -6.83
N ASP A 171 2.86 2.09 -5.94
CA ASP A 171 2.69 2.19 -4.48
C ASP A 171 2.18 3.56 -4.05
N TYR A 172 2.78 4.63 -4.57
CA TYR A 172 2.33 5.99 -4.34
C TYR A 172 0.86 6.20 -4.73
N THR A 173 0.48 5.70 -5.90
CA THR A 173 -0.89 5.84 -6.42
C THR A 173 -1.90 5.09 -5.54
N VAL A 174 -1.58 3.84 -5.17
CA VAL A 174 -2.42 3.04 -4.25
C VAL A 174 -2.52 3.73 -2.90
N ASN A 175 -1.40 4.17 -2.31
CA ASN A 175 -1.39 4.80 -0.99
C ASN A 175 -2.19 6.10 -0.95
N THR A 176 -2.07 6.94 -1.99
CA THR A 176 -2.84 8.18 -2.11
C THR A 176 -4.33 7.91 -2.16
N VAL A 177 -4.74 6.93 -2.97
CA VAL A 177 -6.15 6.54 -3.13
C VAL A 177 -6.70 5.89 -1.85
N VAL A 178 -5.96 4.98 -1.23
CA VAL A 178 -6.38 4.30 0.00
C VAL A 178 -6.44 5.28 1.18
N HIS A 179 -5.54 6.26 1.25
CA HIS A 179 -5.62 7.33 2.24
C HIS A 179 -6.93 8.11 2.10
N LEU A 180 -7.29 8.55 0.89
CA LEU A 180 -8.59 9.17 0.63
C LEU A 180 -9.77 8.30 1.09
N VAL A 181 -9.77 7.01 0.75
CA VAL A 181 -10.82 6.05 1.12
C VAL A 181 -10.98 5.96 2.64
N LYS A 182 -9.87 5.94 3.39
CA LYS A 182 -9.87 5.88 4.86
C LYS A 182 -10.50 7.12 5.49
N GLN A 183 -10.16 8.30 4.97
CA GLN A 183 -10.50 9.56 5.64
C GLN A 183 -11.91 10.08 5.34
N TYR A 184 -12.52 9.72 4.20
CA TYR A 184 -13.78 10.32 3.76
C TYR A 184 -14.89 9.30 3.52
N ASP A 185 -16.11 9.63 3.92
CA ASP A 185 -17.30 8.79 3.76
C ASP A 185 -17.87 8.85 2.34
N LEU A 186 -17.10 8.30 1.39
CA LEU A 186 -17.47 8.20 -0.01
C LEU A 186 -18.34 6.97 -0.28
N ASP A 187 -19.34 7.11 -1.15
CA ASP A 187 -20.15 5.98 -1.65
C ASP A 187 -19.37 5.11 -2.65
N GLY A 188 -18.43 5.72 -3.37
CA GLY A 188 -17.59 5.02 -4.31
C GLY A 188 -16.34 5.80 -4.70
N LEU A 189 -15.43 5.08 -5.35
CA LEU A 189 -14.21 5.60 -5.95
C LEU A 189 -14.36 5.52 -7.46
N HIS A 190 -13.91 6.55 -8.17
CA HIS A 190 -13.98 6.63 -9.62
C HIS A 190 -12.60 6.94 -10.20
N LEU A 191 -12.00 5.97 -10.88
CA LEU A 191 -10.67 6.12 -11.46
C LEU A 191 -10.76 6.64 -12.89
N ASP A 192 -10.08 7.74 -13.17
CA ASP A 192 -9.87 8.28 -14.50
C ASP A 192 -8.38 8.31 -14.82
N TYR A 193 -8.02 8.34 -16.10
CA TYR A 193 -6.64 8.28 -16.56
C TYR A 193 -5.84 7.11 -15.96
N ILE A 194 -6.52 6.01 -15.61
CA ILE A 194 -5.88 4.76 -15.17
C ILE A 194 -5.44 3.97 -16.40
N ARG A 195 -4.47 4.53 -17.13
CA ARG A 195 -4.02 4.10 -18.46
C ARG A 195 -2.73 4.82 -18.86
N TYR A 196 -2.04 4.32 -19.87
CA TYR A 196 -0.99 5.11 -20.53
C TYR A 196 -1.60 6.24 -21.38
N PRO A 197 -0.87 7.36 -21.61
CA PRO A 197 -1.36 8.43 -22.48
C PRO A 197 -1.60 7.94 -23.91
N THR A 198 -0.61 7.24 -24.47
CA THR A 198 -0.64 6.57 -25.79
C THR A 198 0.20 5.29 -25.77
N GLU A 199 0.16 4.52 -26.86
CA GLU A 199 0.92 3.28 -27.05
C GLU A 199 2.42 3.50 -27.07
N HIS A 200 2.88 4.74 -27.20
CA HIS A 200 4.29 5.10 -27.18
C HIS A 200 4.87 5.24 -25.78
N PHE A 201 4.05 5.32 -24.72
CA PHE A 201 4.50 5.50 -23.34
C PHE A 201 4.75 4.17 -22.60
N GLY A 202 5.36 4.24 -21.42
CA GLY A 202 5.76 3.09 -20.60
C GLY A 202 7.26 2.82 -20.58
N TYR A 203 8.06 3.72 -21.17
CA TYR A 203 9.50 3.51 -21.35
C TYR A 203 10.35 4.15 -20.26
N ASN A 204 9.82 4.32 -19.05
CA ASN A 204 10.66 4.64 -17.90
C ASN A 204 11.75 3.55 -17.75
N PRO A 205 13.03 3.92 -17.52
CA PRO A 205 14.11 2.93 -17.41
C PRO A 205 13.88 1.84 -16.35
N THR A 206 13.26 2.17 -15.22
CA THR A 206 12.89 1.20 -14.18
C THR A 206 11.86 0.20 -14.70
N SER A 207 10.85 0.66 -15.44
CA SER A 207 9.82 -0.22 -16.03
C SER A 207 10.39 -1.14 -17.10
N VAL A 208 11.28 -0.63 -17.96
CA VAL A 208 11.99 -1.46 -18.95
C VAL A 208 12.85 -2.53 -18.27
N ALA A 209 13.58 -2.17 -17.21
CA ALA A 209 14.37 -3.13 -16.44
C ALA A 209 13.49 -4.20 -15.77
N HIS A 210 12.32 -3.83 -15.27
CA HIS A 210 11.36 -4.76 -14.69
C HIS A 210 10.84 -5.75 -15.75
N PHE A 211 10.48 -5.27 -16.95
CA PHE A 211 10.10 -6.15 -18.06
C PHE A 211 11.22 -7.10 -18.48
N GLN A 212 12.45 -6.61 -18.55
CA GLN A 212 13.62 -7.43 -18.88
C GLN A 212 13.83 -8.53 -17.83
N ALA A 213 13.70 -8.20 -16.55
CA ALA A 213 13.77 -9.18 -15.46
C ALA A 213 12.64 -10.21 -15.54
N ASP A 214 11.41 -9.77 -15.82
CA ASP A 214 10.22 -10.62 -15.89
C ASP A 214 10.24 -11.60 -17.07
N THR A 215 10.88 -11.23 -18.17
CA THR A 215 10.84 -11.98 -19.43
C THR A 215 12.17 -12.65 -19.78
N GLY A 216 13.26 -12.27 -19.11
CA GLY A 216 14.63 -12.66 -19.47
C GLY A 216 15.16 -11.98 -20.73
N ARG A 217 14.45 -10.98 -21.28
CA ARG A 217 14.91 -10.19 -22.42
C ARG A 217 15.94 -9.15 -21.99
N SER A 218 16.73 -8.67 -22.96
CA SER A 218 17.75 -7.64 -22.74
C SER A 218 17.68 -6.47 -23.73
N ASP A 219 16.75 -6.53 -24.68
CA ASP A 219 16.52 -5.49 -25.67
C ASP A 219 15.57 -4.39 -25.16
N MET A 220 15.57 -3.27 -25.87
CA MET A 220 14.55 -2.23 -25.74
C MET A 220 13.41 -2.57 -26.72
N PRO A 221 12.24 -3.02 -26.26
CA PRO A 221 11.19 -3.49 -27.15
C PRO A 221 10.56 -2.33 -27.94
N ALA A 222 10.22 -2.58 -29.21
CA ALA A 222 9.41 -1.64 -29.98
C ALA A 222 8.01 -1.49 -29.36
N TYR A 223 7.36 -0.33 -29.54
CA TYR A 223 6.05 -0.08 -28.92
C TYR A 223 4.94 -0.99 -29.45
N THR A 224 5.18 -1.62 -30.61
CA THR A 224 4.32 -2.63 -31.25
C THR A 224 4.70 -4.07 -30.91
N ASP A 225 5.69 -4.29 -30.04
CA ASP A 225 6.04 -5.65 -29.58
C ASP A 225 4.90 -6.21 -28.73
N ASP A 226 4.39 -7.39 -29.10
CA ASP A 226 3.19 -7.97 -28.47
C ASP A 226 3.42 -8.26 -26.98
N GLN A 227 4.60 -8.76 -26.61
CA GLN A 227 4.92 -9.11 -25.23
C GLN A 227 5.07 -7.86 -24.35
N TRP A 228 5.74 -6.83 -24.86
CA TRP A 228 5.87 -5.54 -24.17
C TRP A 228 4.53 -4.81 -24.03
N THR A 229 3.70 -4.85 -25.07
CA THR A 229 2.37 -4.23 -25.05
C THR A 229 1.45 -4.94 -24.06
N GLN A 230 1.49 -6.28 -24.02
CA GLN A 230 0.76 -7.04 -23.01
C GLN A 230 1.29 -6.76 -21.60
N TRP A 231 2.61 -6.78 -21.41
CA TRP A 231 3.21 -6.53 -20.09
C TRP A 231 2.82 -5.16 -19.54
N ARG A 232 2.79 -4.11 -20.37
CA ARG A 232 2.31 -2.77 -19.98
C ARG A 232 0.82 -2.75 -19.61
N ARG A 233 -0.04 -3.45 -20.37
CA ARG A 233 -1.45 -3.65 -19.98
C ARG A 233 -1.56 -4.33 -18.61
N ASP A 234 -0.76 -5.37 -18.38
CA ASP A 234 -0.75 -6.10 -17.11
C ASP A 234 -0.37 -5.21 -15.93
N GLN A 235 0.52 -4.23 -16.09
CA GLN A 235 0.86 -3.29 -15.01
C GLN A 235 -0.33 -2.42 -14.62
N VAL A 236 -1.09 -1.91 -15.61
CA VAL A 236 -2.32 -1.14 -15.35
C VAL A 236 -3.38 -2.03 -14.70
N THR A 237 -3.58 -3.25 -15.19
CA THR A 237 -4.53 -4.23 -14.62
C THR A 237 -4.19 -4.58 -13.18
N LYS A 238 -2.92 -4.84 -12.88
CA LYS A 238 -2.44 -5.12 -11.51
C LYS A 238 -2.68 -3.93 -10.59
N LEU A 239 -2.43 -2.70 -11.06
CA LEU A 239 -2.70 -1.49 -10.30
C LEU A 239 -4.20 -1.33 -9.98
N VAL A 240 -5.08 -1.53 -10.97
CA VAL A 240 -6.55 -1.50 -10.77
C VAL A 240 -6.98 -2.54 -9.74
N LYS A 241 -6.55 -3.79 -9.91
CA LYS A 241 -6.86 -4.89 -8.99
C LYS A 241 -6.39 -4.62 -7.57
N ARG A 242 -5.19 -4.06 -7.41
CA ARG A 242 -4.62 -3.69 -6.11
C ARG A 242 -5.39 -2.56 -5.45
N ILE A 243 -5.78 -1.52 -6.21
CA ILE A 243 -6.64 -0.44 -5.70
C ILE A 243 -7.97 -1.01 -5.23
N TYR A 244 -8.60 -1.88 -6.03
CA TYR A 244 -9.87 -2.51 -5.68
C TYR A 244 -9.81 -3.27 -4.37
N LEU A 245 -8.85 -4.20 -4.26
CA LEU A 245 -8.70 -5.02 -3.05
C LEU A 245 -8.31 -4.18 -1.82
N SER A 246 -7.45 -3.18 -2.00
CA SER A 246 -7.05 -2.31 -0.88
C SER A 246 -8.21 -1.42 -0.42
N MET A 247 -9.03 -0.91 -1.35
CA MET A 247 -10.26 -0.20 -1.03
C MET A 247 -11.23 -1.09 -0.25
N LEU A 248 -11.47 -2.33 -0.71
CA LEU A 248 -12.38 -3.25 -0.03
C LEU A 248 -11.90 -3.68 1.35
N ALA A 249 -10.58 -3.76 1.56
CA ALA A 249 -10.01 -4.07 2.87
C ALA A 249 -10.39 -2.99 3.92
N GLU A 250 -10.55 -1.75 3.48
CA GLU A 250 -10.92 -0.62 4.34
C GLU A 250 -12.44 -0.40 4.39
N LYS A 251 -13.11 -0.47 3.23
CA LYS A 251 -14.55 -0.19 3.07
C LYS A 251 -15.22 -1.21 2.13
N PRO A 252 -15.64 -2.38 2.64
CA PRO A 252 -16.18 -3.47 1.83
C PRO A 252 -17.42 -3.13 0.98
N ALA A 253 -18.26 -2.19 1.45
CA ALA A 253 -19.47 -1.79 0.74
C ALA A 253 -19.22 -0.72 -0.35
N MET A 254 -18.01 -0.15 -0.40
CA MET A 254 -17.66 0.91 -1.35
C MET A 254 -17.56 0.35 -2.77
N GLN A 255 -18.00 1.14 -3.74
CA GLN A 255 -17.97 0.77 -5.16
C GLN A 255 -16.73 1.32 -5.85
N LEU A 256 -16.07 0.52 -6.70
CA LEU A 256 -15.02 0.98 -7.60
C LEU A 256 -15.55 1.09 -9.02
N SER A 257 -15.33 2.24 -9.64
CA SER A 257 -15.70 2.52 -11.02
C SER A 257 -14.56 3.14 -11.81
N VAL A 258 -14.64 3.08 -13.14
CA VAL A 258 -13.63 3.67 -14.03
C VAL A 258 -14.25 4.52 -15.13
N ALA A 259 -13.61 5.63 -15.46
CA ALA A 259 -13.82 6.34 -16.71
C ALA A 259 -13.08 5.59 -17.83
N ALA A 260 -13.85 5.01 -18.75
CA ALA A 260 -13.31 4.09 -19.75
C ALA A 260 -13.18 4.76 -21.13
N ILE A 261 -12.13 4.46 -21.88
CA ILE A 261 -11.90 5.03 -23.22
C ILE A 261 -12.80 4.35 -24.27
N THR A 262 -13.38 5.17 -25.14
CA THR A 262 -14.19 4.76 -26.31
C THR A 262 -13.88 5.62 -27.54
N TRP A 263 -12.60 5.86 -27.83
CA TRP A 263 -12.21 6.69 -28.97
C TRP A 263 -12.49 6.02 -30.31
N GLY A 264 -13.12 6.76 -31.23
CA GLY A 264 -13.37 6.31 -32.59
C GLY A 264 -14.59 5.40 -32.70
N ASP A 265 -14.66 4.66 -33.81
CA ASP A 265 -15.69 3.64 -33.99
C ASP A 265 -15.60 2.56 -32.91
N GLY A 266 -16.76 2.07 -32.47
CA GLY A 266 -16.86 0.94 -31.55
C GLY A 266 -16.12 -0.30 -32.09
N PRO A 267 -15.88 -1.32 -31.25
CA PRO A 267 -15.07 -2.48 -31.64
C PRO A 267 -15.59 -3.14 -32.93
N THR A 268 -14.87 -2.96 -34.04
CA THR A 268 -15.30 -3.41 -35.36
C THR A 268 -15.40 -4.94 -35.38
N GLY A 269 -16.59 -5.49 -35.67
CA GLY A 269 -16.82 -6.94 -35.63
C GLY A 269 -17.00 -7.54 -34.23
N GLY A 270 -17.07 -6.71 -33.18
CA GLY A 270 -17.41 -7.10 -31.82
C GLY A 270 -16.23 -7.40 -30.90
N ASP A 271 -14.99 -7.43 -31.39
CA ASP A 271 -13.81 -7.75 -30.57
C ASP A 271 -13.21 -6.51 -29.90
N PHE A 272 -13.35 -6.40 -28.58
CA PHE A 272 -12.83 -5.29 -27.77
C PHE A 272 -11.33 -5.03 -27.98
N HIS A 273 -10.54 -6.07 -28.27
CA HIS A 273 -9.10 -5.94 -28.48
C HIS A 273 -8.72 -5.11 -29.72
N THR A 274 -9.67 -4.88 -30.63
CA THR A 274 -9.48 -3.99 -31.79
C THR A 274 -9.70 -2.51 -31.45
N SER A 275 -10.25 -2.20 -30.27
CA SER A 275 -10.57 -0.83 -29.85
C SER A 275 -9.33 0.03 -29.59
N ALA A 276 -9.52 1.35 -29.60
CA ALA A 276 -8.49 2.29 -29.19
C ALA A 276 -8.12 2.15 -27.70
N ALA A 277 -9.07 1.78 -26.82
CA ALA A 277 -8.81 1.60 -25.40
C ALA A 277 -7.72 0.54 -25.18
N TYR A 278 -7.90 -0.63 -25.80
CA TYR A 278 -6.99 -1.76 -25.68
C TYR A 278 -5.64 -1.54 -26.38
N ARG A 279 -5.65 -0.95 -27.60
CA ARG A 279 -4.44 -0.84 -28.44
C ARG A 279 -3.64 0.44 -28.21
N ARG A 280 -4.32 1.58 -28.04
CA ARG A 280 -3.69 2.91 -28.01
C ARG A 280 -3.48 3.43 -26.60
N THR A 281 -4.33 3.06 -25.64
CA THR A 281 -4.15 3.53 -24.25
C THR A 281 -3.80 2.43 -23.26
N LEU A 282 -3.83 1.18 -23.72
CA LEU A 282 -3.55 0.00 -22.90
C LEU A 282 -4.49 -0.10 -21.69
N GLN A 283 -5.75 0.32 -21.87
CA GLN A 283 -6.80 0.33 -20.85
C GLN A 283 -7.77 -0.84 -21.11
N ASP A 284 -7.52 -1.97 -20.47
CA ASP A 284 -8.29 -3.20 -20.68
C ASP A 284 -9.53 -3.30 -19.76
N TRP A 285 -10.40 -2.30 -19.85
CA TRP A 285 -11.54 -2.18 -18.94
C TRP A 285 -12.60 -3.28 -19.13
N ASP A 286 -12.65 -3.91 -20.31
CA ASP A 286 -13.53 -5.05 -20.60
C ASP A 286 -13.16 -6.27 -19.76
N SER A 287 -11.88 -6.62 -19.72
CA SER A 287 -11.35 -7.67 -18.85
C SER A 287 -11.54 -7.31 -17.37
N TRP A 288 -11.34 -6.04 -16.97
CA TRP A 288 -11.52 -5.64 -15.57
C TRP A 288 -12.97 -5.82 -15.07
N LEU A 289 -13.97 -5.61 -15.93
CA LEU A 289 -15.37 -5.93 -15.61
C LEU A 289 -15.60 -7.44 -15.51
N SER A 290 -15.12 -8.18 -16.50
CA SER A 290 -15.32 -9.63 -16.61
C SER A 290 -14.65 -10.40 -15.46
N ASP A 291 -13.46 -9.94 -15.04
CA ASP A 291 -12.68 -10.49 -13.94
C ASP A 291 -13.05 -9.87 -12.57
N HIS A 292 -14.05 -8.99 -12.51
CA HIS A 292 -14.51 -8.33 -11.28
C HIS A 292 -13.42 -7.56 -10.50
N TYR A 293 -12.52 -6.90 -11.23
CA TYR A 293 -11.54 -5.96 -10.66
C TYR A 293 -12.11 -4.54 -10.49
N ILE A 294 -13.30 -4.30 -11.03
CA ILE A 294 -14.11 -3.09 -10.83
C ILE A 294 -15.58 -3.49 -10.69
N ASP A 295 -16.38 -2.65 -10.04
CA ASP A 295 -17.80 -2.90 -9.86
C ASP A 295 -18.63 -2.48 -11.08
N TRP A 296 -18.22 -1.39 -11.74
CA TRP A 296 -18.83 -0.92 -12.97
C TRP A 296 -17.92 0.01 -13.78
N ALA A 297 -18.19 0.12 -15.07
CA ALA A 297 -17.49 1.03 -15.97
C ALA A 297 -18.41 2.15 -16.44
N LEU A 298 -17.81 3.30 -16.73
CA LEU A 298 -18.50 4.46 -17.30
C LEU A 298 -17.71 4.94 -18.52
N PRO A 299 -17.93 4.32 -19.69
CA PRO A 299 -17.22 4.68 -20.90
C PRO A 299 -17.54 6.11 -21.32
N MET A 300 -16.48 6.89 -21.59
CA MET A 300 -16.50 8.29 -21.99
C MET A 300 -16.87 8.43 -23.47
N ASN A 301 -18.11 8.09 -23.80
CA ASN A 301 -18.65 8.09 -25.15
C ASN A 301 -18.96 9.53 -25.62
N TYR A 302 -17.91 10.34 -25.69
CA TYR A 302 -17.95 11.78 -25.88
C TYR A 302 -18.01 12.15 -27.36
N GLU A 303 -19.20 11.98 -27.93
CA GLU A 303 -19.44 12.17 -29.35
C GLU A 303 -20.48 13.27 -29.61
N ALA A 304 -20.29 14.06 -30.66
CA ALA A 304 -21.21 15.13 -31.04
C ALA A 304 -22.37 14.59 -31.88
N GLU A 305 -23.59 14.67 -31.35
CA GLU A 305 -24.84 14.20 -32.00
C GLU A 305 -25.11 14.90 -33.34
N ALA A 306 -24.65 16.14 -33.50
CA ALA A 306 -24.82 16.93 -34.72
C ALA A 306 -23.92 16.44 -35.88
N ARG A 307 -22.86 15.68 -35.58
CA ARG A 307 -21.92 15.14 -36.55
C ARG A 307 -22.30 13.72 -36.90
N SER A 308 -22.49 13.43 -38.20
CA SER A 308 -23.01 12.15 -38.64
C SER A 308 -22.10 10.96 -38.34
N ASP A 309 -20.78 11.15 -38.43
CA ASP A 309 -19.76 10.15 -38.08
C ASP A 309 -19.78 9.83 -36.59
N GLN A 310 -19.65 10.86 -35.75
CA GLN A 310 -19.63 10.73 -34.30
C GLN A 310 -20.94 10.19 -33.72
N ARG A 311 -22.08 10.60 -34.29
CA ARG A 311 -23.37 10.00 -33.93
C ARG A 311 -23.41 8.50 -34.21
N VAL A 312 -22.81 8.02 -35.29
CA VAL A 312 -22.73 6.57 -35.55
C VAL A 312 -21.81 5.91 -34.52
N TRP A 313 -20.63 6.47 -34.25
CA TRP A 313 -19.70 5.94 -33.25
C TRP A 313 -20.31 5.82 -31.86
N TYR A 314 -21.06 6.83 -31.43
CA TYR A 314 -21.79 6.77 -30.17
C TYR A 314 -22.70 5.55 -30.10
N ARG A 315 -23.47 5.33 -31.18
CA ARG A 315 -24.49 4.28 -31.26
C ARG A 315 -23.81 2.91 -31.34
N ASP A 316 -22.73 2.77 -32.10
CA ASP A 316 -21.93 1.56 -32.19
C ASP A 316 -21.40 1.14 -30.81
N TRP A 317 -20.88 2.08 -30.01
CA TRP A 317 -20.44 1.80 -28.65
C TRP A 317 -21.59 1.42 -27.72
N VAL A 318 -22.72 2.13 -27.76
CA VAL A 318 -23.90 1.78 -26.95
C VAL A 318 -24.40 0.39 -27.29
N ASP A 319 -24.52 0.06 -28.58
CA ASP A 319 -25.00 -1.23 -29.05
C ASP A 319 -24.02 -2.34 -28.67
N TRP A 320 -22.72 -2.11 -28.80
CA TRP A 320 -21.70 -3.05 -28.38
C TRP A 320 -21.77 -3.32 -26.87
N ILE A 321 -21.84 -2.28 -26.05
CA ILE A 321 -21.96 -2.41 -24.58
C ILE A 321 -23.24 -3.15 -24.22
N HIS A 322 -24.37 -2.84 -24.84
CA HIS A 322 -25.62 -3.56 -24.60
C HIS A 322 -25.49 -5.06 -24.91
N GLN A 323 -24.83 -5.41 -26.01
CA GLN A 323 -24.66 -6.80 -26.45
C GLN A 323 -23.71 -7.61 -25.57
N HIS A 324 -22.68 -6.98 -24.98
CA HIS A 324 -21.62 -7.68 -24.25
C HIS A 324 -21.72 -7.50 -22.71
N HIS A 325 -22.33 -6.40 -22.25
CA HIS A 325 -22.43 -5.98 -20.84
C HIS A 325 -23.84 -5.45 -20.47
N GLY A 326 -24.89 -6.05 -21.05
CA GLY A 326 -26.29 -5.72 -20.74
C GLY A 326 -26.79 -6.19 -19.36
N ASP A 327 -25.88 -6.44 -18.42
CA ASP A 327 -26.14 -6.96 -17.07
C ASP A 327 -26.28 -5.85 -16.01
N GLY A 328 -26.25 -4.58 -16.42
CA GLY A 328 -26.40 -3.43 -15.54
C GLY A 328 -25.13 -3.07 -14.78
N ARG A 329 -23.93 -3.36 -15.32
CA ARG A 329 -22.64 -2.92 -14.76
C ARG A 329 -21.90 -1.89 -15.62
N VAL A 330 -22.53 -1.40 -16.68
CA VAL A 330 -21.97 -0.35 -17.52
C VAL A 330 -22.98 0.77 -17.71
N GLY A 331 -22.60 1.99 -17.35
CA GLY A 331 -23.33 3.22 -17.69
C GLY A 331 -22.77 3.86 -18.96
N ILE A 332 -23.35 4.96 -19.43
CA ILE A 332 -22.80 5.74 -20.56
C ILE A 332 -22.42 7.15 -20.11
N GLY A 333 -21.16 7.50 -20.28
CA GLY A 333 -20.67 8.86 -20.13
C GLY A 333 -20.91 9.68 -21.39
N ILE A 334 -21.65 10.78 -21.27
CA ILE A 334 -22.00 11.67 -22.38
C ILE A 334 -21.20 12.96 -22.27
N GLY A 335 -20.59 13.35 -23.39
CA GLY A 335 -19.87 14.62 -23.51
C GLY A 335 -20.84 15.78 -23.70
N ALA A 336 -21.49 16.20 -22.62
CA ALA A 336 -22.63 17.11 -22.67
C ALA A 336 -22.27 18.49 -23.24
N TRP A 337 -21.04 18.95 -23.04
CA TRP A 337 -20.50 20.21 -23.59
C TRP A 337 -20.38 20.22 -25.12
N LEU A 338 -20.30 19.04 -25.76
CA LEU A 338 -20.21 18.90 -27.22
C LEU A 338 -21.56 19.07 -27.91
N ASN A 339 -22.65 19.06 -27.14
CA ASN A 339 -24.00 18.87 -27.65
C ASN A 339 -24.94 20.03 -27.27
N THR A 340 -26.02 20.16 -28.02
CA THR A 340 -27.18 20.97 -27.63
C THR A 340 -28.01 20.21 -26.58
N ALA A 341 -28.96 20.89 -25.93
CA ALA A 341 -29.89 20.23 -25.02
C ALA A 341 -30.60 19.03 -25.69
N ASP A 342 -31.15 19.23 -26.89
CA ASP A 342 -31.82 18.17 -27.64
C ASP A 342 -30.86 17.05 -28.07
N GLY A 343 -29.61 17.38 -28.39
CA GLY A 343 -28.59 16.38 -28.72
C GLY A 343 -28.27 15.47 -27.53
N ASN A 344 -28.11 16.06 -26.34
CA ASN A 344 -27.94 15.32 -25.10
C ASN A 344 -29.16 14.43 -24.81
N MET A 345 -30.38 14.96 -24.97
CA MET A 345 -31.61 14.19 -24.79
C MET A 345 -31.71 13.00 -25.75
N ALA A 346 -31.29 13.17 -27.02
CA ALA A 346 -31.26 12.10 -28.00
C ALA A 346 -30.28 10.99 -27.60
N GLN A 347 -29.08 11.34 -27.13
CA GLN A 347 -28.09 10.37 -26.67
C GLN A 347 -28.54 9.59 -25.41
N ILE A 348 -29.12 10.29 -24.43
CA ILE A 348 -29.70 9.65 -23.23
C ILE A 348 -30.85 8.72 -23.61
N SER A 349 -31.75 9.16 -24.50
CA SER A 349 -32.88 8.36 -24.97
C SER A 349 -32.43 7.07 -25.64
N TYR A 350 -31.39 7.15 -26.48
CA TYR A 350 -30.85 5.98 -27.16
C TYR A 350 -30.23 4.98 -26.19
N ALA A 351 -29.40 5.45 -25.24
CA ALA A 351 -28.81 4.59 -24.21
C ALA A 351 -29.89 3.90 -23.35
N ASN A 352 -30.92 4.64 -22.94
CA ASN A 352 -32.04 4.07 -22.19
C ASN A 352 -32.86 3.05 -23.02
N ALA A 353 -33.02 3.29 -24.32
CA ALA A 353 -33.77 2.42 -25.21
C ALA A 353 -33.06 1.09 -25.51
N ALA A 354 -31.72 1.07 -25.51
CA ALA A 354 -30.95 -0.17 -25.64
C ALA A 354 -31.27 -1.15 -24.49
N GLY A 355 -31.47 -0.65 -23.27
CA GLY A 355 -31.79 -1.45 -22.08
C GLY A 355 -30.58 -2.21 -21.53
N GLY A 356 -30.66 -2.69 -20.29
CA GLY A 356 -29.56 -3.42 -19.63
C GLY A 356 -28.36 -2.56 -19.22
N LEU A 357 -28.39 -1.25 -19.44
CA LEU A 357 -27.37 -0.30 -19.01
C LEU A 357 -27.71 0.32 -17.65
N MET A 358 -26.70 0.71 -16.87
CA MET A 358 -26.89 1.32 -15.55
C MET A 358 -27.60 2.66 -15.61
N GLY A 359 -27.45 3.43 -16.68
CA GLY A 359 -27.89 4.81 -16.78
C GLY A 359 -26.81 5.69 -17.39
N THR A 360 -26.88 7.00 -17.15
CA THR A 360 -26.01 7.98 -17.81
C THR A 360 -25.33 8.91 -16.82
N ALA A 361 -24.15 9.38 -17.22
CA ALA A 361 -23.41 10.44 -16.55
C ALA A 361 -23.08 11.55 -17.55
N LEU A 362 -23.32 12.80 -17.19
CA LEU A 362 -23.04 13.95 -18.04
C LEU A 362 -21.71 14.58 -17.62
N TYR A 363 -20.75 14.61 -18.54
CA TYR A 363 -19.55 15.43 -18.39
C TYR A 363 -19.74 16.77 -19.13
N SER A 364 -19.46 17.94 -18.55
CA SER A 364 -19.29 18.16 -17.12
C SER A 364 -20.49 18.90 -16.54
N TYR A 365 -20.68 18.76 -15.23
CA TYR A 365 -21.62 19.54 -14.44
C TYR A 365 -21.56 21.03 -14.80
N SER A 366 -20.37 21.61 -14.93
CA SER A 366 -20.20 23.06 -15.09
C SER A 366 -20.54 23.57 -16.49
N ILE A 367 -20.43 22.73 -17.52
CA ILE A 367 -20.80 23.05 -18.90
C ILE A 367 -21.74 21.94 -19.43
N PRO A 368 -22.99 21.88 -18.94
CA PRO A 368 -23.84 20.71 -19.15
C PRO A 368 -24.58 20.73 -20.51
N ALA A 369 -24.48 21.82 -21.25
CA ALA A 369 -24.89 21.96 -22.65
C ALA A 369 -24.28 23.22 -23.25
N SER A 370 -24.26 23.32 -24.58
CA SER A 370 -23.87 24.54 -25.32
C SER A 370 -24.88 25.71 -25.22
N THR A 371 -25.90 25.61 -24.35
CA THR A 371 -27.06 26.52 -24.27
C THR A 371 -27.30 26.97 -22.82
N ASP A 372 -28.43 27.65 -22.52
CA ASP A 372 -28.79 28.07 -21.16
C ASP A 372 -28.81 26.89 -20.18
N ARG A 373 -27.96 26.97 -19.16
CA ARG A 373 -27.77 25.94 -18.14
C ARG A 373 -29.06 25.59 -17.40
N ASN A 374 -29.82 26.58 -16.95
CA ASN A 374 -31.00 26.35 -16.13
C ASN A 374 -32.13 25.72 -16.93
N ALA A 375 -32.33 26.20 -18.17
CA ALA A 375 -33.27 25.61 -19.09
C ALA A 375 -32.91 24.16 -19.42
N PHE A 376 -31.60 23.87 -19.57
CA PHE A 376 -31.12 22.50 -19.78
C PHE A 376 -31.44 21.58 -18.60
N LEU A 377 -31.16 21.99 -17.36
CA LEU A 377 -31.44 21.16 -16.18
C LEU A 377 -32.95 20.85 -16.04
N ASP A 378 -33.80 21.85 -16.31
CA ASP A 378 -35.26 21.65 -16.32
C ASP A 378 -35.70 20.67 -17.43
N GLN A 379 -35.13 20.80 -18.63
CA GLN A 379 -35.41 19.89 -19.75
C GLN A 379 -34.98 18.46 -19.41
N LEU A 380 -33.78 18.29 -18.88
CA LEU A 380 -33.23 17.00 -18.45
C LEU A 380 -34.11 16.33 -17.39
N HIS A 381 -34.52 17.08 -16.37
CA HIS A 381 -35.45 16.58 -15.36
C HIS A 381 -36.77 16.13 -16.00
N ASN A 382 -37.43 17.02 -16.73
CA ASN A 382 -38.77 16.79 -17.24
C ASN A 382 -38.83 15.64 -18.27
N GLN A 383 -37.81 15.50 -19.10
CA GLN A 383 -37.80 14.51 -20.19
C GLN A 383 -37.14 13.18 -19.82
N MET A 384 -36.10 13.19 -18.98
CA MET A 384 -35.27 11.99 -18.74
C MET A 384 -35.25 11.52 -17.28
N TRP A 385 -35.16 12.44 -16.31
CA TRP A 385 -34.86 12.10 -14.92
C TRP A 385 -36.02 12.34 -13.94
N ASN A 386 -37.25 12.42 -14.43
CA ASN A 386 -38.45 12.72 -13.62
C ASN A 386 -38.91 11.57 -12.69
N SER A 387 -38.45 10.32 -12.89
CA SER A 387 -39.10 9.14 -12.29
C SER A 387 -38.59 8.72 -10.90
N GLY A 388 -37.83 9.56 -10.18
CA GLY A 388 -37.38 9.27 -8.80
C GLY A 388 -36.60 7.96 -8.63
N ALA A 389 -35.78 7.56 -9.61
CA ALA A 389 -35.04 6.29 -9.58
C ALA A 389 -33.88 6.30 -8.57
N ALA A 390 -33.74 5.21 -7.82
CA ALA A 390 -32.61 4.99 -6.92
C ALA A 390 -31.30 4.80 -7.72
N PRO A 391 -30.13 5.19 -7.17
CA PRO A 391 -28.85 4.88 -7.78
C PRO A 391 -28.61 3.36 -7.78
N PRO A 392 -27.99 2.79 -8.84
CA PRO A 392 -27.69 1.36 -8.89
C PRO A 392 -26.70 0.96 -7.78
N VAL A 393 -26.92 -0.22 -7.20
CA VAL A 393 -26.00 -0.84 -6.25
C VAL A 393 -25.71 -2.25 -6.77
N PRO A 394 -24.43 -2.61 -7.01
CA PRO A 394 -24.08 -3.96 -7.43
C PRO A 394 -24.54 -5.00 -6.40
N PRO A 395 -25.13 -6.14 -6.82
CA PRO A 395 -25.58 -7.19 -5.89
C PRO A 395 -24.49 -7.70 -4.94
N THR A 396 -23.24 -7.69 -5.41
CA THR A 396 -22.05 -8.10 -4.62
C THR A 396 -21.83 -7.23 -3.38
N LYS A 397 -22.30 -5.98 -3.37
CA LYS A 397 -22.19 -5.07 -2.22
C LYS A 397 -23.34 -5.20 -1.24
N ASP A 398 -24.55 -5.46 -1.74
CA ASP A 398 -25.74 -5.59 -0.90
C ASP A 398 -25.77 -6.93 -0.15
N HIS A 399 -25.44 -8.02 -0.86
CA HIS A 399 -25.44 -9.38 -0.34
C HIS A 399 -24.17 -10.13 -0.75
N PRO A 400 -23.03 -9.86 -0.09
CA PRO A 400 -21.76 -10.47 -0.48
C PRO A 400 -21.80 -11.99 -0.29
N GLN A 401 -21.42 -12.73 -1.34
CA GLN A 401 -21.33 -14.20 -1.35
C GLN A 401 -19.91 -14.72 -1.56
N ILE A 402 -18.99 -13.82 -1.91
CA ILE A 402 -17.58 -14.10 -2.22
C ILE A 402 -16.69 -13.30 -1.28
N GLY A 403 -15.48 -13.78 -1.03
CA GLY A 403 -14.42 -13.07 -0.34
C GLY A 403 -13.23 -12.82 -1.24
N TYR A 404 -12.20 -12.24 -0.66
CA TYR A 404 -11.03 -11.74 -1.39
C TYR A 404 -9.74 -12.06 -0.65
N ILE A 405 -8.63 -12.13 -1.37
CA ILE A 405 -7.29 -12.20 -0.79
C ILE A 405 -6.46 -11.04 -1.35
N LEU A 406 -5.77 -10.34 -0.46
CA LEU A 406 -4.72 -9.38 -0.80
C LEU A 406 -3.44 -9.84 -0.11
N GLY A 407 -2.45 -10.26 -0.88
CA GLY A 407 -1.23 -10.84 -0.35
C GLY A 407 0.03 -10.15 -0.82
N GLN A 408 1.15 -10.47 -0.17
CA GLN A 408 2.47 -9.98 -0.55
C GLN A 408 3.49 -11.11 -0.51
N ILE A 409 4.40 -11.11 -1.48
CA ILE A 409 5.58 -11.98 -1.51
C ILE A 409 6.76 -11.18 -0.97
N ILE A 410 7.35 -11.66 0.12
CA ILE A 410 8.53 -11.07 0.74
C ILE A 410 9.66 -12.09 0.74
N VAL A 411 10.73 -11.80 0.01
CA VAL A 411 11.96 -12.60 -0.03
C VAL A 411 13.09 -11.76 0.53
N ASN A 412 13.78 -12.26 1.57
CA ASN A 412 14.86 -11.53 2.23
C ASN A 412 14.47 -10.11 2.70
N GLY A 413 13.25 -9.98 3.25
CA GLY A 413 12.72 -8.69 3.72
C GLY A 413 12.36 -7.71 2.60
N ARG A 414 12.46 -8.10 1.32
CA ARG A 414 12.12 -7.26 0.17
C ARG A 414 10.93 -7.84 -0.60
N PRO A 415 10.08 -6.99 -1.19
CA PRO A 415 9.05 -7.47 -2.07
C PRO A 415 9.62 -8.19 -3.29
N HIS A 416 8.98 -9.28 -3.71
CA HIS A 416 9.43 -10.08 -4.84
C HIS A 416 8.36 -10.10 -5.94
N ALA A 417 8.70 -9.48 -7.06
CA ALA A 417 7.78 -9.29 -8.18
C ALA A 417 7.61 -10.54 -9.04
N ASN A 418 6.58 -10.51 -9.90
CA ASN A 418 6.29 -11.49 -10.95
C ASN A 418 6.39 -12.96 -10.50
N THR A 419 6.03 -13.22 -9.25
CA THR A 419 6.03 -14.55 -8.65
C THR A 419 4.71 -15.21 -8.96
N GLN A 420 4.70 -16.46 -9.40
CA GLN A 420 3.47 -17.21 -9.66
C GLN A 420 2.87 -17.72 -8.34
N ILE A 421 1.61 -17.37 -8.07
CA ILE A 421 0.87 -17.80 -6.89
C ILE A 421 -0.27 -18.69 -7.32
N ARG A 422 -0.40 -19.84 -6.64
CA ARG A 422 -1.52 -20.76 -6.76
C ARG A 422 -2.37 -20.69 -5.50
N LEU A 423 -3.67 -20.48 -5.68
CA LEU A 423 -4.68 -20.55 -4.64
C LEU A 423 -5.53 -21.80 -4.86
N SER A 424 -5.59 -22.67 -3.85
CA SER A 424 -6.32 -23.93 -3.93
C SER A 424 -7.29 -24.09 -2.76
N SER A 425 -8.45 -24.68 -3.02
CA SER A 425 -9.46 -24.99 -2.00
C SER A 425 -10.18 -26.29 -2.36
N ALA A 426 -10.53 -27.11 -1.36
CA ALA A 426 -11.09 -28.43 -1.58
C ALA A 426 -12.41 -28.39 -2.36
N GLY A 427 -12.40 -28.84 -3.62
CA GLY A 427 -13.57 -28.83 -4.50
C GLY A 427 -13.81 -27.50 -5.23
N ALA A 428 -12.82 -26.61 -5.32
CA ALA A 428 -12.79 -25.49 -6.27
C ALA A 428 -11.71 -25.76 -7.32
N ALA A 429 -11.83 -25.11 -8.48
CA ALA A 429 -10.72 -25.00 -9.41
C ALA A 429 -9.63 -24.13 -8.77
N ASP A 430 -8.37 -24.45 -9.07
CA ASP A 430 -7.27 -23.61 -8.64
C ASP A 430 -7.29 -22.28 -9.38
N ILE A 431 -6.92 -21.22 -8.66
CA ILE A 431 -6.78 -19.88 -9.20
C ILE A 431 -5.30 -19.55 -9.23
N PHE A 432 -4.84 -18.95 -10.33
CA PHE A 432 -3.46 -18.52 -10.50
C PHE A 432 -3.40 -17.00 -10.62
N THR A 433 -2.41 -16.40 -10.00
CA THR A 433 -2.14 -14.96 -10.10
C THR A 433 -0.64 -14.70 -9.99
N THR A 434 -0.22 -13.45 -10.21
CA THR A 434 1.18 -13.03 -10.08
C THR A 434 1.30 -11.82 -9.18
N SER A 435 2.46 -11.69 -8.52
CA SER A 435 2.79 -10.45 -7.83
C SER A 435 3.10 -9.30 -8.80
N ASP A 436 2.81 -8.08 -8.38
CA ASP A 436 3.22 -6.83 -9.03
C ASP A 436 4.67 -6.46 -8.68
N GLY A 437 5.16 -5.32 -9.20
CA GLY A 437 6.51 -4.83 -8.95
C GLY A 437 6.85 -4.59 -7.47
N SER A 438 5.84 -4.45 -6.62
CA SER A 438 5.97 -4.27 -5.16
C SER A 438 5.63 -5.56 -4.41
N GLY A 439 5.70 -6.71 -5.09
CA GLY A 439 5.47 -8.03 -4.52
C GLY A 439 4.02 -8.31 -4.12
N VAL A 440 3.07 -7.42 -4.42
CA VAL A 440 1.67 -7.55 -4.02
C VAL A 440 0.90 -8.37 -5.05
N PHE A 441 0.06 -9.29 -4.59
CA PHE A 441 -0.84 -10.08 -5.42
C PHE A 441 -2.24 -10.07 -4.84
N GLY A 442 -3.22 -10.49 -5.65
CA GLY A 442 -4.59 -10.53 -5.19
C GLY A 442 -5.44 -11.56 -5.91
N ALA A 443 -6.50 -11.99 -5.25
CA ALA A 443 -7.52 -12.87 -5.81
C ALA A 443 -8.92 -12.41 -5.40
N VAL A 444 -9.83 -12.46 -6.37
CA VAL A 444 -11.24 -12.09 -6.23
C VAL A 444 -12.12 -13.32 -6.45
N ASP A 445 -13.42 -13.19 -6.22
CA ASP A 445 -14.43 -14.24 -6.44
C ASP A 445 -14.19 -15.55 -5.67
N LEU A 446 -13.58 -15.44 -4.50
CA LEU A 446 -13.27 -16.60 -3.69
C LEU A 446 -14.51 -17.02 -2.90
N ARG A 447 -14.96 -18.26 -3.06
CA ARG A 447 -15.98 -18.79 -2.16
C ARG A 447 -15.48 -18.76 -0.70
N PRO A 448 -16.35 -18.45 0.27
CA PRO A 448 -16.01 -18.54 1.68
C PRO A 448 -15.54 -19.95 2.07
N GLY A 449 -14.52 -20.03 2.91
CA GLY A 449 -13.93 -21.29 3.33
C GLY A 449 -12.42 -21.21 3.48
N THR A 450 -11.79 -22.38 3.60
CA THR A 450 -10.33 -22.46 3.74
C THR A 450 -9.65 -22.55 2.38
N TRP A 451 -8.62 -21.73 2.19
CA TRP A 451 -7.77 -21.68 1.02
C TRP A 451 -6.32 -21.92 1.41
N THR A 452 -5.58 -22.63 0.56
CA THR A 452 -4.13 -22.73 0.62
C THR A 452 -3.56 -21.81 -0.45
N VAL A 453 -2.67 -20.90 -0.05
CA VAL A 453 -1.92 -20.00 -0.92
C VAL A 453 -0.48 -20.50 -0.97
N SER A 454 -0.03 -20.84 -2.16
CA SER A 454 1.27 -21.50 -2.40
C SER A 454 2.02 -20.81 -3.54
N SER A 455 3.34 -20.81 -3.45
CA SER A 455 4.25 -20.35 -4.51
C SER A 455 5.54 -21.17 -4.41
N ASP A 456 6.19 -21.41 -5.54
CA ASP A 456 7.46 -22.15 -5.57
C ASP A 456 8.51 -21.49 -4.65
N GLY A 457 9.13 -22.28 -3.79
CA GLY A 457 10.14 -21.83 -2.83
C GLY A 457 9.60 -21.08 -1.61
N MET A 458 8.28 -20.91 -1.46
CA MET A 458 7.66 -20.22 -0.32
C MET A 458 7.01 -21.20 0.67
N THR A 459 6.81 -20.78 1.92
CA THR A 459 5.97 -21.50 2.87
C THR A 459 4.49 -21.32 2.51
N ASP A 460 3.81 -22.42 2.18
CA ASP A 460 2.37 -22.45 1.97
C ASP A 460 1.59 -21.90 3.18
N GLN A 461 0.62 -21.04 2.91
CA GLN A 461 -0.25 -20.45 3.93
C GLN A 461 -1.66 -20.98 3.79
N ARG A 462 -2.24 -21.46 4.91
CA ARG A 462 -3.64 -21.91 4.95
C ARG A 462 -4.49 -20.87 5.68
N ILE A 463 -5.39 -20.21 4.96
CA ILE A 463 -6.14 -19.06 5.44
C ILE A 463 -7.65 -19.24 5.28
N GLY A 464 -8.42 -18.57 6.15
CA GLY A 464 -9.87 -18.49 6.05
C GLY A 464 -10.29 -17.29 5.22
N VAL A 465 -11.19 -17.51 4.26
CA VAL A 465 -11.83 -16.47 3.46
C VAL A 465 -13.29 -16.35 3.88
N ALA A 466 -13.75 -15.13 4.14
CA ALA A 466 -15.12 -14.80 4.51
C ALA A 466 -15.77 -13.94 3.42
N ALA A 467 -17.09 -14.07 3.26
CA ALA A 467 -17.83 -13.26 2.29
C ALA A 467 -17.73 -11.76 2.62
N GLY A 468 -17.52 -10.94 1.60
CA GLY A 468 -17.42 -9.48 1.70
C GLY A 468 -16.18 -9.00 2.43
N SER A 469 -15.18 -9.85 2.67
CA SER A 469 -13.97 -9.47 3.43
C SER A 469 -12.71 -9.79 2.64
N VAL A 470 -11.69 -8.95 2.83
CA VAL A 470 -10.34 -9.17 2.30
C VAL A 470 -9.50 -9.85 3.36
N THR A 471 -8.97 -11.04 3.05
CA THR A 471 -8.01 -11.73 3.91
C THR A 471 -6.59 -11.38 3.48
N HIS A 472 -5.78 -10.86 4.41
CA HIS A 472 -4.37 -10.57 4.16
C HIS A 472 -3.49 -11.80 4.34
N VAL A 473 -2.47 -11.94 3.49
CA VAL A 473 -1.49 -13.03 3.57
C VAL A 473 -0.10 -12.57 3.15
N VAL A 474 0.94 -13.04 3.85
CA VAL A 474 2.32 -12.84 3.41
C VAL A 474 2.91 -14.22 3.10
N LEU A 475 3.46 -14.39 1.91
CA LEU A 475 4.30 -15.54 1.60
C LEU A 475 5.76 -15.14 1.72
N SER A 476 6.52 -15.96 2.43
CA SER A 476 7.96 -15.81 2.57
C SER A 476 8.66 -17.12 2.24
N PRO A 477 9.96 -17.10 1.90
CA PRO A 477 10.72 -18.29 1.59
C PRO A 477 10.52 -19.37 2.64
N SER A 478 10.40 -20.61 2.18
CA SER A 478 10.33 -21.76 3.07
C SER A 478 11.60 -21.82 3.91
N SER A 479 11.55 -21.34 5.15
CA SER A 479 12.67 -21.51 6.07
C SER A 479 12.80 -23.02 6.35
N ALA A 480 13.94 -23.60 6.04
CA ALA A 480 14.24 -24.99 6.40
C ALA A 480 14.33 -25.19 7.94
N THR A 481 14.07 -24.15 8.76
CA THR A 481 14.39 -24.09 10.19
C THR A 481 13.38 -23.29 11.03
N GLY A 482 12.07 -23.43 10.78
CA GLY A 482 11.05 -22.85 11.67
C GLY A 482 11.23 -23.26 13.15
N LEU A 483 10.88 -22.38 14.09
CA LEU A 483 10.94 -22.67 15.53
C LEU A 483 9.95 -23.78 15.88
N VAL A 484 10.42 -24.92 16.38
CA VAL A 484 9.55 -26.01 16.84
C VAL A 484 9.20 -25.76 18.30
N ALA A 485 7.91 -25.60 18.64
CA ALA A 485 7.50 -25.34 20.02
C ALA A 485 8.04 -26.41 21.01
N ALA A 486 8.61 -25.95 22.12
CA ALA A 486 9.22 -26.81 23.13
C ALA A 486 8.99 -26.24 24.54
N ALA A 487 9.12 -27.09 25.57
CA ALA A 487 9.07 -26.63 26.95
C ALA A 487 10.34 -25.82 27.31
N PRO A 488 10.22 -24.74 28.10
CA PRO A 488 11.38 -23.97 28.51
C PRO A 488 12.28 -24.77 29.45
N ASN A 489 13.60 -24.59 29.31
CA ASN A 489 14.55 -25.16 30.24
C ASN A 489 14.48 -24.40 31.59
N PRO A 490 14.34 -25.07 32.75
CA PRO A 490 14.29 -24.41 34.05
C PRO A 490 15.48 -23.48 34.35
N ALA A 491 16.65 -23.75 33.75
CA ALA A 491 17.84 -22.92 33.90
C ALA A 491 17.66 -21.49 33.35
N PHE A 492 16.80 -21.29 32.34
CA PHE A 492 16.47 -19.95 31.83
C PHE A 492 15.81 -19.09 32.92
N GLY A 493 14.80 -19.64 33.59
CA GLY A 493 14.12 -18.96 34.70
C GLY A 493 15.04 -18.71 35.91
N ALA A 494 15.99 -19.62 36.18
CA ALA A 494 16.98 -19.43 37.23
C ALA A 494 17.96 -18.29 36.92
N LEU A 495 18.43 -18.18 35.66
CA LEU A 495 19.29 -17.09 35.20
C LEU A 495 18.56 -15.74 35.25
N TRP A 496 17.33 -15.68 34.74
CA TRP A 496 16.49 -14.47 34.80
C TRP A 496 16.24 -14.04 36.25
N SER A 497 15.93 -15.00 37.14
CA SER A 497 15.67 -14.71 38.56
C SER A 497 16.86 -14.11 39.30
N ARG A 498 18.09 -14.46 38.91
CA ARG A 498 19.31 -13.89 39.48
C ARG A 498 19.66 -12.52 38.91
N THR A 499 19.22 -12.23 37.68
CA THR A 499 19.61 -11.03 36.94
C THR A 499 18.51 -9.99 36.95
N ASP A 500 17.38 -10.25 36.31
CA ASP A 500 16.35 -9.26 36.00
C ASP A 500 15.17 -9.24 36.97
N ARG A 501 14.97 -10.27 37.80
CA ARG A 501 13.96 -10.20 38.87
C ARG A 501 14.19 -9.02 39.84
N PRO A 502 15.42 -8.68 40.28
CA PRO A 502 15.68 -7.45 41.04
C PRO A 502 15.25 -6.16 40.33
N VAL A 503 15.35 -6.11 38.99
CA VAL A 503 14.86 -4.96 38.21
C VAL A 503 13.33 -4.93 38.23
N ALA A 504 12.69 -6.09 38.00
CA ALA A 504 11.24 -6.24 38.04
C ALA A 504 10.62 -5.89 39.40
N GLN A 505 11.35 -6.14 40.48
CA GLN A 505 10.94 -5.86 41.86
C GLN A 505 11.27 -4.42 42.31
N GLY A 506 12.04 -3.67 41.51
CA GLY A 506 12.50 -2.33 41.88
C GLY A 506 13.65 -2.32 42.90
N ASP A 507 14.28 -3.47 43.17
CA ASP A 507 15.40 -3.62 44.10
C ASP A 507 16.70 -3.02 43.54
N THR A 508 16.79 -2.84 42.22
CA THR A 508 17.90 -2.17 41.54
C THR A 508 17.40 -1.26 40.42
N LYS A 509 18.15 -0.20 40.13
CA LYS A 509 17.83 0.80 39.11
C LYS A 509 18.82 0.69 37.93
N ARG A 510 18.57 -0.26 37.03
CA ARG A 510 19.30 -0.43 35.76
C ARG A 510 18.35 -0.98 34.68
N SER A 511 18.73 -0.85 33.41
CA SER A 511 18.00 -1.44 32.28
C SER A 511 18.01 -2.98 32.31
N TRP A 512 17.11 -3.61 31.57
CA TRP A 512 16.94 -5.06 31.49
C TRP A 512 18.13 -5.76 30.82
N LEU A 513 18.58 -6.90 31.36
CA LEU A 513 19.53 -7.77 30.65
C LEU A 513 18.82 -8.67 29.64
N TRP A 514 17.58 -9.08 29.85
CA TRP A 514 16.85 -10.00 28.97
C TRP A 514 15.54 -9.37 28.54
N GLY A 515 14.79 -8.83 29.49
CA GLY A 515 13.46 -8.25 29.29
C GLY A 515 12.50 -8.67 30.40
N PRO A 516 11.30 -8.07 30.45
CA PRO A 516 10.32 -8.34 31.49
C PRO A 516 9.75 -9.77 31.41
N GLN A 517 9.71 -10.38 30.22
CA GLN A 517 9.23 -11.75 30.00
C GLN A 517 9.78 -12.34 28.70
N ALA A 518 9.80 -13.67 28.61
CA ALA A 518 10.05 -14.37 27.36
C ALA A 518 8.78 -14.36 26.49
N TYR A 519 8.93 -14.21 25.17
CA TYR A 519 7.79 -14.20 24.24
C TYR A 519 7.74 -15.40 23.29
N ALA A 520 8.84 -16.16 23.14
CA ALA A 520 8.86 -17.41 22.38
C ALA A 520 9.79 -18.45 23.00
N THR A 521 9.46 -19.72 22.86
CA THR A 521 10.28 -20.85 23.33
C THR A 521 10.14 -22.01 22.35
N GLY A 522 11.26 -22.64 22.01
CA GLY A 522 11.24 -23.76 21.09
C GLY A 522 12.58 -24.47 20.96
N SER A 523 12.67 -25.32 19.96
CA SER A 523 13.87 -26.04 19.55
C SER A 523 14.32 -25.56 18.17
N GLU A 524 15.63 -25.45 18.01
CA GLU A 524 16.30 -25.12 16.76
C GLU A 524 17.35 -26.18 16.42
N ALA A 525 17.59 -26.41 15.13
CA ALA A 525 18.66 -27.31 14.69
C ALA A 525 20.03 -26.86 15.22
N TYR A 526 20.75 -27.80 15.83
CA TYR A 526 22.13 -27.62 16.26
C TYR A 526 22.85 -28.97 16.19
N ALA A 527 23.80 -29.13 15.26
CA ALA A 527 24.34 -30.42 14.87
C ALA A 527 24.95 -31.22 16.04
N GLU A 528 25.64 -30.54 16.95
CA GLU A 528 26.33 -31.17 18.10
C GLU A 528 25.44 -31.32 19.35
N ALA A 529 24.20 -30.82 19.31
CA ALA A 529 23.26 -30.98 20.42
C ALA A 529 22.62 -32.38 20.41
N PRO A 530 22.28 -32.97 21.57
CA PRO A 530 21.58 -34.26 21.63
C PRO A 530 20.30 -34.23 20.80
N GLY A 531 20.19 -35.15 19.82
CA GLY A 531 19.06 -35.19 18.88
C GLY A 531 19.12 -34.13 17.77
N GLY A 532 20.25 -33.45 17.59
CA GLY A 532 20.46 -32.44 16.56
C GLY A 532 19.69 -31.14 16.80
N GLN A 533 19.26 -30.88 18.04
CA GLN A 533 18.40 -29.75 18.40
C GLN A 533 18.85 -29.11 19.71
N ARG A 534 18.92 -27.77 19.75
CA ARG A 534 19.09 -26.97 20.97
C ARG A 534 17.76 -26.41 21.43
N THR A 535 17.55 -26.27 22.73
CA THR A 535 16.40 -25.53 23.27
C THR A 535 16.73 -24.06 23.35
N VAL A 536 15.83 -23.19 22.89
CA VAL A 536 15.98 -21.73 22.90
C VAL A 536 14.78 -21.06 23.55
N GLN A 537 15.02 -19.89 24.14
CA GLN A 537 13.99 -18.99 24.65
C GLN A 537 14.33 -17.54 24.30
N TYR A 538 13.37 -16.86 23.67
CA TYR A 538 13.52 -15.51 23.15
C TYR A 538 12.98 -14.45 24.11
N TRP A 539 13.75 -13.37 24.25
CA TRP A 539 13.51 -12.24 25.13
C TRP A 539 13.77 -10.93 24.37
N ASP A 540 13.35 -9.79 24.91
CA ASP A 540 13.47 -8.52 24.19
C ASP A 540 14.90 -8.21 23.76
N LYS A 541 15.85 -8.38 24.68
CA LYS A 541 17.24 -7.96 24.51
C LYS A 541 18.15 -9.05 23.94
N SER A 542 17.73 -10.33 23.94
CA SER A 542 18.56 -11.46 23.50
C SER A 542 17.79 -12.79 23.40
N ARG A 543 18.49 -13.89 23.14
CA ARG A 543 18.00 -15.27 23.19
C ARG A 543 18.86 -16.07 24.18
N MET A 544 18.22 -16.85 25.05
CA MET A 544 18.88 -17.86 25.87
C MET A 544 18.84 -19.21 25.15
N GLU A 545 19.89 -20.02 25.27
CA GLU A 545 19.94 -21.34 24.66
C GLU A 545 20.69 -22.37 25.50
N VAL A 546 20.29 -23.64 25.37
CA VAL A 546 20.95 -24.81 25.95
C VAL A 546 21.20 -25.82 24.82
N THR A 547 22.48 -26.04 24.52
CA THR A 547 22.94 -27.02 23.50
C THR A 547 23.26 -28.38 24.11
N GLN A 548 23.68 -28.43 25.38
CA GLN A 548 24.05 -29.66 26.11
C GLN A 548 23.20 -29.83 27.37
N PRO A 549 21.94 -30.30 27.26
CA PRO A 549 21.03 -30.40 28.40
C PRO A 549 21.49 -31.37 29.50
N GLY A 550 22.45 -32.26 29.20
CA GLY A 550 23.06 -33.18 30.19
C GLY A 550 24.27 -32.62 30.94
N ALA A 551 24.73 -31.40 30.63
CA ALA A 551 25.83 -30.75 31.36
C ALA A 551 25.38 -30.22 32.73
N ASP A 552 26.34 -29.77 33.56
CA ASP A 552 26.03 -29.18 34.87
C ASP A 552 25.21 -27.88 34.70
N PRO A 553 23.95 -27.82 35.19
CA PRO A 553 23.09 -26.65 35.03
C PRO A 553 23.59 -25.40 35.78
N ASN A 554 24.56 -25.55 36.68
CA ASN A 554 25.17 -24.42 37.41
C ASN A 554 26.44 -23.89 36.74
N ALA A 555 26.94 -24.54 35.68
CA ALA A 555 28.10 -24.05 34.95
C ALA A 555 27.78 -22.71 34.27
N THR A 556 28.75 -21.79 34.28
CA THR A 556 28.60 -20.44 33.71
C THR A 556 28.11 -20.45 32.25
N TRP A 557 28.55 -21.45 31.47
CA TRP A 557 28.22 -21.59 30.05
C TRP A 557 27.14 -22.64 29.78
N PHE A 558 26.37 -23.07 30.79
CA PHE A 558 25.26 -23.99 30.58
C PHE A 558 24.12 -23.33 29.79
N VAL A 559 23.69 -22.14 30.24
CA VAL A 559 22.85 -21.25 29.44
C VAL A 559 23.79 -20.30 28.73
N THR A 560 23.81 -20.35 27.40
CA THR A 560 24.51 -19.37 26.58
C THR A 560 23.51 -18.43 25.92
N ASN A 561 24.04 -17.43 25.23
CA ASN A 561 23.32 -16.56 24.33
C ASN A 561 23.98 -16.62 22.95
N GLY A 562 23.17 -16.76 21.91
CA GLY A 562 23.65 -16.83 20.53
C GLY A 562 24.40 -15.57 20.12
N LEU A 563 25.14 -15.67 19.00
CA LEU A 563 25.92 -14.57 18.42
C LEU A 563 25.02 -13.63 17.61
N LEU A 564 23.91 -13.18 18.20
CA LEU A 564 22.76 -12.67 17.43
C LEU A 564 23.09 -11.48 16.55
N VAL A 565 23.88 -10.51 17.04
CA VAL A 565 24.26 -9.34 16.25
C VAL A 565 25.26 -9.71 15.16
N ARG A 566 26.23 -10.59 15.45
CA ARG A 566 27.14 -11.13 14.43
C ARG A 566 26.36 -11.84 13.32
N GLU A 567 25.35 -12.63 13.67
CA GLU A 567 24.50 -13.32 12.71
C GLU A 567 23.61 -12.33 11.93
N LEU A 568 23.04 -11.31 12.58
CA LEU A 568 22.27 -10.24 11.91
C LEU A 568 23.12 -9.46 10.91
N VAL A 569 24.36 -9.11 11.26
CA VAL A 569 25.29 -8.39 10.38
C VAL A 569 25.78 -9.29 9.25
N SER A 570 26.16 -10.54 9.54
CA SER A 570 26.78 -11.43 8.54
C SER A 570 25.78 -12.17 7.66
N GLY A 571 24.55 -12.32 8.13
CA GLY A 571 23.60 -13.26 7.56
C GLY A 571 23.92 -14.73 7.86
N GLN A 572 24.93 -15.06 8.66
CA GLN A 572 25.36 -16.45 8.87
C GLN A 572 24.74 -17.05 10.13
N ILE A 573 23.63 -17.77 9.97
CA ILE A 573 22.91 -18.39 11.08
C ILE A 573 23.70 -19.59 11.63
N GLN A 574 24.02 -19.60 12.92
CA GLN A 574 24.69 -20.75 13.54
C GLN A 574 23.73 -21.93 13.73
N VAL A 575 24.12 -23.09 13.21
CA VAL A 575 23.41 -24.39 13.33
C VAL A 575 24.32 -25.52 13.81
N GLY A 576 25.52 -25.18 14.27
CA GLY A 576 26.47 -26.09 14.91
C GLY A 576 27.73 -25.33 15.32
N ASP A 577 28.65 -26.01 15.99
CA ASP A 577 29.89 -25.41 16.50
C ASP A 577 30.74 -24.79 15.38
N HIS A 578 30.70 -25.41 14.19
CA HIS A 578 31.40 -24.95 12.99
C HIS A 578 30.50 -24.90 11.75
N GLN A 579 29.18 -24.93 11.95
CA GLN A 579 28.21 -24.98 10.86
C GLN A 579 27.31 -23.75 10.87
N THR A 580 27.15 -23.14 9.70
CA THR A 580 26.23 -22.04 9.50
C THR A 580 25.34 -22.29 8.28
N ILE A 581 24.19 -21.63 8.28
CA ILE A 581 23.30 -21.51 7.12
C ILE A 581 23.32 -20.04 6.70
N GLN A 582 23.45 -19.80 5.39
CA GLN A 582 23.41 -18.46 4.86
C GLN A 582 21.98 -17.93 4.83
N HIS A 583 21.83 -16.71 5.32
CA HIS A 583 20.67 -15.84 5.23
C HIS A 583 21.14 -14.47 4.73
N THR A 584 20.23 -13.59 4.34
CA THR A 584 20.61 -12.20 4.02
C THR A 584 20.88 -11.44 5.32
N PRO A 585 21.94 -10.61 5.41
CA PRO A 585 22.11 -9.64 6.50
C PRO A 585 20.83 -8.85 6.79
N SER A 586 20.62 -8.44 8.04
CA SER A 586 19.38 -7.81 8.47
C SER A 586 19.35 -6.32 8.15
N ASN A 587 18.37 -5.91 7.33
CA ASN A 587 18.09 -4.51 7.02
C ASN A 587 17.25 -3.79 8.09
N GLN A 588 17.11 -4.38 9.29
CA GLN A 588 16.36 -3.75 10.37
C GLN A 588 17.20 -2.63 11.00
N PRO A 589 16.62 -1.43 11.24
CA PRO A 589 17.28 -0.36 11.98
C PRO A 589 17.75 -0.85 13.34
N ILE A 590 18.96 -0.46 13.73
CA ILE A 590 19.56 -0.90 15.01
C ILE A 590 18.86 -0.27 16.22
N GLY A 591 18.33 0.95 16.06
CA GLY A 591 17.55 1.67 17.06
C GLY A 591 16.46 2.54 16.42
N GLY A 592 15.72 3.27 17.26
CA GLY A 592 14.64 4.16 16.82
C GLY A 592 13.37 3.45 16.38
N ASN A 593 12.50 4.17 15.65
CA ASN A 593 11.31 3.60 15.03
C ASN A 593 11.71 2.68 13.88
N ALA A 594 11.26 1.43 13.93
CA ALA A 594 11.61 0.42 12.95
C ALA A 594 11.12 0.67 11.51
N ASN A 595 10.14 1.57 11.33
CA ASN A 595 9.68 1.99 10.02
C ASN A 595 10.44 3.21 9.49
N ASP A 596 11.33 3.80 10.28
CA ASP A 596 12.16 4.95 9.90
C ASP A 596 13.57 4.48 9.51
N THR A 597 13.72 4.05 8.26
CA THR A 597 15.01 3.62 7.69
C THR A 597 15.83 4.79 7.14
N THR A 598 15.41 6.04 7.37
CA THR A 598 15.99 7.21 6.70
C THR A 598 17.07 7.91 7.51
N LEU A 599 17.15 7.67 8.82
CA LEU A 599 17.97 8.46 9.74
C LEU A 599 19.24 7.74 10.24
N GLY A 600 19.13 6.49 10.68
CA GLY A 600 20.25 5.73 11.25
C GLY A 600 20.42 4.36 10.60
N PRO A 601 21.56 3.68 10.81
CA PRO A 601 21.92 2.46 10.10
C PRO A 601 21.09 1.25 10.53
N SER A 602 21.03 0.27 9.64
CA SER A 602 20.60 -1.12 9.89
C SER A 602 21.79 -2.06 10.12
N TYR A 603 21.55 -3.33 10.46
CA TYR A 603 22.65 -4.28 10.71
C TYR A 603 23.46 -4.63 9.44
N ASP A 604 22.83 -4.64 8.27
CA ASP A 604 23.47 -4.91 6.99
C ASP A 604 24.44 -3.80 6.55
N ASP A 605 24.22 -2.55 6.97
CA ASP A 605 25.17 -1.44 6.77
C ASP A 605 26.53 -1.69 7.43
N PHE A 606 26.58 -2.57 8.44
CA PHE A 606 27.81 -2.94 9.12
C PHE A 606 28.61 -4.05 8.42
N THR A 607 28.07 -4.67 7.36
CA THR A 607 28.73 -5.79 6.66
C THR A 607 30.14 -5.46 6.16
N GLY A 608 30.39 -4.21 5.76
CA GLY A 608 31.69 -3.75 5.24
C GLY A 608 32.64 -3.16 6.28
N ILE A 609 32.23 -3.04 7.55
CA ILE A 609 33.00 -2.35 8.59
C ILE A 609 33.11 -3.13 9.90
N ALA A 610 32.24 -4.11 10.15
CA ALA A 610 32.30 -4.91 11.36
C ALA A 610 33.35 -6.01 11.24
N SER A 611 34.13 -6.23 12.31
CA SER A 611 35.06 -7.35 12.33
C SER A 611 34.43 -8.62 12.91
N LEU A 612 34.38 -9.66 12.08
CA LEU A 612 33.90 -10.98 12.48
C LEU A 612 35.06 -11.95 12.71
N ASN A 613 36.18 -11.75 12.01
CA ASN A 613 37.34 -12.63 12.04
C ASN A 613 38.67 -11.85 12.00
N LYS A 614 38.75 -10.69 12.66
CA LYS A 614 39.88 -9.73 12.60
C LYS A 614 40.16 -9.15 11.20
N ASP A 615 39.15 -9.11 10.37
CA ASP A 615 39.09 -8.58 9.02
C ASP A 615 38.92 -7.06 8.94
N HIS A 616 38.35 -6.43 9.97
CA HIS A 616 38.06 -4.99 10.00
C HIS A 616 38.48 -4.36 11.34
N VAL A 617 39.77 -4.41 11.67
CA VAL A 617 40.31 -3.87 12.93
C VAL A 617 40.55 -2.36 12.87
N SER A 618 40.51 -1.71 14.04
CA SER A 618 40.85 -0.30 14.22
C SER A 618 42.10 -0.12 15.08
N ASP A 619 42.79 0.99 14.92
CA ASP A 619 43.93 1.33 15.78
C ASP A 619 43.46 1.61 17.22
N ARG A 620 44.32 1.28 18.19
CA ARG A 620 44.09 1.60 19.60
C ARG A 620 44.06 3.12 19.80
N ALA A 621 42.93 3.63 20.24
CA ALA A 621 42.64 5.06 20.37
C ALA A 621 42.34 5.49 21.82
N THR A 622 42.81 4.75 22.83
CA THR A 622 42.57 5.07 24.25
C THR A 622 42.92 6.53 24.59
N GLY A 623 41.96 7.25 25.19
CA GLY A 623 42.08 8.66 25.57
C GLY A 623 41.64 9.66 24.49
N TYR A 624 41.46 9.24 23.24
CA TYR A 624 40.95 10.09 22.15
C TYR A 624 39.43 10.23 22.21
N PRO A 625 38.87 11.38 21.76
CA PRO A 625 37.43 11.60 21.73
C PRO A 625 36.73 10.69 20.71
N VAL A 626 35.50 10.29 21.01
CA VAL A 626 34.65 9.55 20.06
C VAL A 626 33.88 10.53 19.19
N ILE A 627 34.35 10.71 17.96
CA ILE A 627 33.76 11.60 16.97
C ILE A 627 33.39 10.89 15.66
N ALA A 628 33.62 9.57 15.58
CA ALA A 628 33.28 8.80 14.39
C ALA A 628 31.76 8.77 14.20
N THR A 629 31.31 8.92 12.96
CA THR A 629 29.89 8.92 12.59
C THR A 629 29.56 7.80 11.62
N ILE A 630 28.30 7.39 11.57
CA ILE A 630 27.75 6.50 10.55
C ILE A 630 26.34 6.97 10.13
N ASP A 631 26.06 7.00 8.83
CA ASP A 631 24.75 7.36 8.29
C ASP A 631 23.87 6.13 8.00
N ALA A 632 22.63 6.37 7.55
CA ALA A 632 21.65 5.33 7.19
C ALA A 632 21.99 4.55 5.90
N GLN A 633 23.14 4.81 5.28
CA GLN A 633 23.67 4.08 4.14
C GLN A 633 24.99 3.39 4.47
N GLY A 634 25.37 3.35 5.75
CA GLY A 634 26.61 2.73 6.22
C GLY A 634 27.88 3.54 5.92
N HIS A 635 27.79 4.78 5.45
CA HIS A 635 28.98 5.59 5.24
C HIS A 635 29.51 6.09 6.57
N THR A 636 30.80 5.84 6.79
CA THR A 636 31.50 6.30 7.99
C THR A 636 32.12 7.67 7.78
N GLY A 637 32.17 8.47 8.84
CA GLY A 637 32.74 9.81 8.84
C GLY A 637 33.25 10.23 10.21
N SER A 638 33.45 11.53 10.40
CA SER A 638 33.79 12.10 11.70
C SER A 638 33.23 13.51 11.84
N ASP A 639 32.66 13.82 13.01
CA ASP A 639 32.19 15.18 13.33
C ASP A 639 32.81 15.68 14.65
N LYS A 640 33.64 16.72 14.53
CA LYS A 640 34.31 17.33 15.67
C LYS A 640 33.35 18.01 16.64
N ALA A 641 32.16 18.42 16.20
CA ALA A 641 31.17 19.02 17.09
C ALA A 641 30.78 18.07 18.22
N LEU A 642 30.84 16.76 18.00
CA LEU A 642 30.49 15.72 18.98
C LEU A 642 31.46 15.65 20.19
N GLU A 643 32.63 16.31 20.12
CA GLU A 643 33.54 16.41 21.27
C GLU A 643 32.87 17.05 22.50
N HIS A 644 31.83 17.85 22.31
CA HIS A 644 31.10 18.51 23.40
C HIS A 644 30.44 17.52 24.38
N TYR A 645 30.13 16.29 23.95
CA TYR A 645 29.61 15.23 24.82
C TYR A 645 30.66 14.68 25.80
N GLY A 646 31.96 14.98 25.59
CA GLY A 646 33.03 14.59 26.50
C GLY A 646 33.35 13.09 26.54
N ILE A 647 32.87 12.31 25.56
CA ILE A 647 33.07 10.86 25.48
C ILE A 647 34.43 10.54 24.89
N LYS A 648 35.14 9.61 25.52
CA LYS A 648 36.49 9.19 25.12
C LYS A 648 36.60 7.68 25.06
N GLN A 649 37.41 7.18 24.14
CA GLN A 649 37.80 5.77 24.11
C GLN A 649 38.53 5.41 25.41
N GLN A 650 38.12 4.32 26.08
CA GLN A 650 38.69 3.91 27.37
C GLN A 650 39.32 2.51 27.32
N LEU A 651 38.68 1.55 26.66
CA LEU A 651 39.21 0.19 26.51
C LEU A 651 39.49 -0.12 25.05
N TYR A 652 40.30 -1.16 24.81
CA TYR A 652 40.54 -1.71 23.48
C TYR A 652 40.56 -3.25 23.56
N SER A 653 39.73 -3.89 22.74
CA SER A 653 39.61 -5.34 22.64
C SER A 653 40.57 -5.89 21.60
N GLU A 654 41.59 -6.63 22.03
CA GLU A 654 42.57 -7.29 21.15
C GLU A 654 41.97 -8.48 20.38
N THR A 655 40.77 -8.97 20.77
CA THR A 655 40.17 -10.17 20.19
C THR A 655 39.59 -9.92 18.80
N LEU A 656 38.95 -8.77 18.59
CA LEU A 656 38.39 -8.36 17.29
C LEU A 656 38.87 -6.97 16.85
N GLY A 657 39.72 -6.31 17.65
CA GLY A 657 40.43 -5.09 17.26
C GLY A 657 39.57 -3.82 17.31
N HIS A 658 38.82 -3.61 18.38
CA HIS A 658 37.92 -2.45 18.51
C HIS A 658 38.02 -1.74 19.85
N ASN A 659 37.89 -0.42 19.82
CA ASN A 659 37.86 0.45 21.00
C ASN A 659 36.46 0.42 21.66
N ILE A 660 36.40 0.68 22.97
CA ILE A 660 35.15 0.83 23.73
C ILE A 660 35.19 2.17 24.47
N PRO A 661 34.17 3.04 24.33
CA PRO A 661 34.12 4.34 24.98
C PRO A 661 33.82 4.23 26.47
N ASN A 662 34.23 5.24 27.23
CA ASN A 662 34.09 5.28 28.69
C ASN A 662 32.65 5.02 29.16
N VAL A 663 31.65 5.62 28.50
CA VAL A 663 30.23 5.42 28.87
C VAL A 663 29.79 3.95 28.73
N PHE A 664 30.31 3.23 27.73
CA PHE A 664 30.00 1.81 27.56
C PHE A 664 30.84 0.93 28.49
N SER A 665 32.13 1.19 28.67
CA SER A 665 32.94 0.41 29.62
C SER A 665 32.51 0.58 31.07
N ASP A 666 32.09 1.78 31.47
CA ASP A 666 31.51 2.03 32.80
C ASP A 666 30.20 1.25 32.98
N TYR A 667 29.34 1.21 31.96
CA TYR A 667 28.11 0.39 31.96
C TYR A 667 28.43 -1.11 32.05
N LEU A 668 29.37 -1.61 31.25
CA LEU A 668 29.79 -3.01 31.25
C LEU A 668 30.33 -3.45 32.62
N GLY A 669 31.07 -2.56 33.30
CA GLY A 669 31.61 -2.82 34.63
C GLY A 669 30.55 -2.93 35.74
N GLN A 670 29.32 -2.48 35.50
CA GLN A 670 28.20 -2.53 36.45
C GLN A 670 27.28 -3.74 36.24
N LEU A 671 27.51 -4.56 35.22
CA LEU A 671 26.66 -5.71 34.92
C LEU A 671 26.76 -6.77 36.03
N PRO A 672 25.63 -7.43 36.39
CA PRO A 672 25.62 -8.49 37.42
C PRO A 672 26.22 -9.82 36.94
N LEU A 673 26.68 -9.88 35.69
CA LEU A 673 27.34 -11.01 35.04
C LEU A 673 28.59 -10.50 34.34
N ASP A 674 29.51 -11.43 34.05
CA ASP A 674 30.65 -11.15 33.18
C ASP A 674 30.17 -10.54 31.86
N TRP A 675 30.71 -9.39 31.49
CA TRP A 675 30.21 -8.63 30.35
C TRP A 675 30.55 -9.31 29.01
N ILE A 676 31.62 -10.13 28.94
CA ILE A 676 31.93 -10.95 27.76
C ILE A 676 30.88 -12.03 27.59
N PHE A 677 30.37 -12.61 28.68
CA PHE A 677 29.21 -13.50 28.62
C PHE A 677 27.98 -12.76 28.06
N VAL A 678 27.67 -11.56 28.57
CA VAL A 678 26.46 -10.83 28.16
C VAL A 678 26.54 -10.30 26.72
N MET A 679 27.65 -9.70 26.33
CA MET A 679 27.80 -8.92 25.10
C MET A 679 28.55 -9.65 23.99
N GLY A 680 29.49 -10.52 24.34
CA GLY A 680 30.58 -10.93 23.43
C GLY A 680 31.60 -9.81 23.21
N TYR A 681 32.49 -9.98 22.24
CA TYR A 681 33.48 -8.95 21.90
C TYR A 681 32.88 -7.84 21.02
N PRO A 682 33.37 -6.59 21.10
CA PRO A 682 32.97 -5.55 20.16
C PRO A 682 33.35 -5.95 18.73
N ILE A 683 32.41 -5.79 17.79
CA ILE A 683 32.62 -6.06 16.37
C ILE A 683 32.66 -4.78 15.54
N SER A 684 32.46 -3.61 16.15
CA SER A 684 32.55 -2.31 15.48
C SER A 684 33.21 -1.28 16.40
N GLU A 685 33.69 -0.18 15.82
CA GLU A 685 33.94 1.05 16.59
C GLU A 685 32.61 1.63 17.11
N PRO A 686 32.64 2.47 18.17
CA PRO A 686 31.50 3.29 18.54
C PRO A 686 31.29 4.41 17.50
N PHE A 687 30.09 4.49 16.94
CA PHE A 687 29.71 5.51 15.97
C PHE A 687 28.55 6.36 16.47
N TRP A 688 28.60 7.65 16.21
CA TRP A 688 27.46 8.56 16.35
C TRP A 688 26.57 8.50 15.11
N THR A 689 25.26 8.54 15.33
CA THR A 689 24.24 8.57 14.29
C THR A 689 23.01 9.33 14.80
N HIS A 690 21.97 9.42 13.98
CA HIS A 690 20.72 10.06 14.35
C HIS A 690 19.58 9.04 14.35
N TYR A 691 18.78 9.05 15.42
CA TYR A 691 17.52 8.30 15.46
C TYR A 691 16.38 9.21 15.90
N ARG A 692 15.19 8.87 15.45
CA ARG A 692 13.95 9.45 15.97
C ARG A 692 13.57 8.76 17.28
N VAL A 693 13.52 9.53 18.36
CA VAL A 693 13.08 9.10 19.69
C VAL A 693 11.87 9.95 20.08
N GLY A 694 10.67 9.33 20.03
CA GLY A 694 9.42 10.08 20.05
C GLY A 694 9.26 10.93 18.78
N ASP A 695 8.91 12.20 18.91
CA ASP A 695 8.77 13.12 17.76
C ASP A 695 10.06 13.88 17.42
N GLN A 696 11.16 13.61 18.12
CA GLN A 696 12.42 14.37 17.99
C GLN A 696 13.54 13.51 17.41
N VAL A 697 14.35 14.11 16.53
CA VAL A 697 15.60 13.52 16.05
C VAL A 697 16.69 13.82 17.07
N GLN A 698 17.43 12.80 17.50
CA GLN A 698 18.45 12.90 18.54
C GLN A 698 19.76 12.24 18.12
N ASP A 699 20.87 12.76 18.62
CA ASP A 699 22.17 12.10 18.52
C ASP A 699 22.18 10.83 19.39
N VAL A 700 22.59 9.72 18.78
CA VAL A 700 22.72 8.44 19.46
C VAL A 700 24.06 7.83 19.08
N MET A 701 24.85 7.45 20.07
CA MET A 701 26.06 6.67 19.83
C MET A 701 25.71 5.18 19.91
N ILE A 702 26.15 4.40 18.93
CA ILE A 702 25.91 2.95 18.85
C ILE A 702 27.22 2.18 18.80
N GLN A 703 27.25 0.99 19.39
CA GLN A 703 28.34 0.04 19.21
C GLN A 703 27.82 -1.40 19.20
N LEU A 704 28.23 -2.16 18.18
CA LEU A 704 27.84 -3.55 18.01
C LEU A 704 28.86 -4.45 18.72
N PHE A 705 28.35 -5.42 19.47
CA PHE A 705 29.09 -6.55 20.03
C PHE A 705 28.52 -7.84 19.45
N GLU A 706 29.25 -8.95 19.50
CA GLU A 706 28.83 -10.20 18.84
C GLU A 706 27.41 -10.65 19.19
N ARG A 707 26.96 -10.41 20.43
CA ARG A 707 25.65 -10.89 20.91
C ARG A 707 24.61 -9.78 21.06
N ARG A 708 25.02 -8.52 21.20
CA ARG A 708 24.15 -7.39 21.59
C ARG A 708 24.67 -6.05 21.06
N THR A 709 23.78 -5.08 20.97
CA THR A 709 24.13 -3.69 20.63
C THR A 709 23.94 -2.79 21.85
N LEU A 710 24.89 -1.90 22.10
CA LEU A 710 24.72 -0.79 23.05
C LEU A 710 24.42 0.50 22.30
N THR A 711 23.55 1.30 22.92
CA THR A 711 23.22 2.66 22.50
C THR A 711 23.49 3.61 23.65
N TYR A 712 23.93 4.83 23.34
CA TYR A 712 24.04 5.94 24.29
C TYR A 712 23.29 7.16 23.75
N THR A 713 22.34 7.66 24.52
CA THR A 713 21.49 8.80 24.15
C THR A 713 21.64 9.89 25.21
N PRO A 714 22.37 10.99 24.93
CA PRO A 714 22.63 12.07 25.89
C PRO A 714 21.35 12.74 26.44
N ALA A 715 20.27 12.70 25.67
CA ALA A 715 18.99 13.30 26.04
C ALA A 715 18.16 12.43 27.01
N ASN A 716 18.56 11.19 27.26
CA ASN A 716 17.86 10.30 28.19
C ASN A 716 18.15 10.67 29.65
N PRO A 717 17.28 10.31 30.60
CA PRO A 717 17.55 10.48 32.04
C PRO A 717 18.77 9.66 32.50
N ASP A 718 19.44 10.07 33.58
CA ASP A 718 20.70 9.51 34.11
C ASP A 718 20.75 7.97 34.35
N GLY A 719 19.61 7.28 34.39
CA GLY A 719 19.52 5.81 34.50
C GLY A 719 19.32 5.06 33.17
N PHE A 720 19.10 5.79 32.08
CA PHE A 720 18.76 5.29 30.74
C PHE A 720 19.66 5.88 29.66
N LEU A 721 20.79 6.47 30.06
CA LEU A 721 21.77 7.01 29.13
C LEU A 721 22.37 5.91 28.25
N VAL A 722 22.61 4.72 28.80
CA VAL A 722 23.07 3.54 28.06
C VAL A 722 22.00 2.46 28.09
N GLU A 723 21.63 1.95 26.91
CA GLU A 723 20.62 0.91 26.78
C GLU A 723 21.07 -0.21 25.82
N MET A 724 20.63 -1.43 26.12
CA MET A 724 20.74 -2.55 25.19
C MET A 724 19.61 -2.47 24.16
N GLY A 725 19.95 -2.64 22.88
CA GLY A 725 18.95 -2.74 21.81
C GLY A 725 18.03 -3.97 21.97
N ASN A 726 16.86 -3.94 21.33
CA ASN A 726 15.89 -5.04 21.31
C ASN A 726 16.32 -6.18 20.37
N VAL A 727 17.59 -6.59 20.44
CA VAL A 727 18.24 -7.53 19.52
C VAL A 727 17.53 -8.88 19.48
N GLY A 728 16.96 -9.35 20.59
CA GLY A 728 16.25 -10.62 20.60
C GLY A 728 14.99 -10.57 19.71
N GLN A 729 14.25 -9.46 19.76
CA GLN A 729 13.11 -9.23 18.86
C GLN A 729 13.57 -9.10 17.41
N HIS A 730 14.61 -8.31 17.16
CA HIS A 730 15.15 -8.10 15.82
C HIS A 730 15.58 -9.43 15.18
N TYR A 731 16.31 -10.25 15.93
CA TYR A 731 16.77 -11.56 15.50
C TYR A 731 15.63 -12.55 15.28
N TYR A 732 14.64 -12.61 16.19
CA TYR A 732 13.49 -13.51 16.01
C TYR A 732 12.73 -13.18 14.72
N ARG A 733 12.45 -11.88 14.49
CA ARG A 733 11.79 -11.39 13.26
C ARG A 733 12.60 -11.73 12.02
N TRP A 734 13.89 -11.41 12.03
CA TRP A 734 14.82 -11.66 10.93
C TRP A 734 14.95 -13.16 10.61
N ARG A 735 15.02 -14.01 11.64
CA ARG A 735 15.21 -15.45 11.48
C ARG A 735 13.95 -16.17 10.98
N TYR A 736 12.77 -15.77 11.46
CA TYR A 736 11.52 -16.51 11.23
C TYR A 736 10.53 -15.81 10.30
N ASN A 737 10.83 -14.60 9.83
CA ASN A 737 9.91 -13.76 9.05
C ASN A 737 8.53 -13.57 9.74
N ASP A 738 8.52 -13.60 11.07
CA ASP A 738 7.33 -13.51 11.91
C ASP A 738 7.17 -12.07 12.43
N ALA A 739 6.01 -11.46 12.20
CA ALA A 739 5.70 -10.10 12.64
C ALA A 739 4.72 -10.15 13.83
N PRO A 740 5.12 -9.57 14.96
CA PRO A 740 4.56 -8.25 15.27
C PRO A 740 5.63 -7.23 15.63
N TRP A 741 5.46 -5.98 15.17
CA TRP A 741 6.06 -4.80 15.83
C TRP A 741 5.37 -4.56 17.17
N GLU A 742 6.06 -3.84 18.04
CA GLU A 742 5.78 -3.58 19.45
C GLU A 742 4.28 -3.44 19.80
N ARG A 743 3.88 -4.04 20.92
CA ARG A 743 2.62 -3.69 21.60
C ARG A 743 2.78 -2.42 22.41
#